data_AF-A0A7J4P224-F1
#
_entry.id   AF-A0A7J4P224-F1
#
_cell.length_a   1.000
_cell.length_b   1.000
_cell.length_c   1.000
_cell.angle_alpha   90.00
_cell.angle_beta   90.00
_cell.angle_gamma   90.00
#
_symmetry.space_group_name_H-M   'P 1'
#
loop_
_entity.id
_entity.type
_entity.pdbx_description
1 polymer ?
#
loop_
_entity_poly.entity_id
_entity_poly.type
_entity_poly.pdbx_seq_one_letter_code
_entity_poly.pdbx_strand_id
1 'polypeptide(L)'
;MDKTGSVLVVGGGIAGIQAALDLADSGFKVYMVEREPSIGGVMTQLDKTFPTNDCAMCILAPKLVGAGRHPNIQLLTYSEVKSLEGEEGNFTATILKKARRVDPAKCKGCGDCATKCPASAIDTYNADLNDRKAVYIRFSQAVPLTYAIDRDKCLGCGICSEVCKSDAIRYDDADEELKINVGSVVLAPGFEAFDPSKLSELGYGRYPNVVSSVEFERILSATGPYRGVVLRPSDGDMPKKVAFLQCVGSRDARVGNPYCSGVCCMYAIKEAVIAQEHNPGLEASVFFMDIRAFGKEFDDYYTRAEHEHGIKFIRSRVGHVEQDPETGGLYLTYEEDGEVKRDRYDMVVLGVGLNPPKGAEKLSEAMGVTLNKYGFAETKLFSPLETSRKGVYVCGAFSSPKDIPDSVAQASGAAAKAASAISAVRGTQVKPVEFPAERDVANEEPRVGVFVCWCGINIGGVVNVPSVAEYAKKLPHVAYAEENLYTCSQDTQDRIKNNIIEHKLNRVVVASCTPRTHEPLFRATLREAGLNEYLFEMANIRDQCSWVHMHEKEAATRKAEDLVRMAVAKASLLQPLEKHKIHVTPGALVVGGGVSGMTAALEIADQGFEVHLVEKEAELGGNMKKIRFLPSGEDPAAELAKLEARVRSNPKISLYTGTQVAEVDGYVGNFETTLASAAKETQIKHGVVIVATGGVEYTPKEYAYGKHPGVMTQFQLEDKLHTGYKPGTVVMIQCVGSRNEEHPNCSRVCCTGAVNNALKVKEANPAADVYILYKDMRTYGFKEDYYRAAADRGVIFIRYDDAHKPEVTADGALKVRVLDPVLRENVIIEPDALVLSAGVLPAADNRKLAGMLKVPISKDGFFLEAHMKLRPLDFATEGVYLCGLAHGPKTIDECISQASGAASRALTILSHDEIEAEGAIASVDEDACSGCQMCAAVCEFKAIEMVKKGDKTHSHVISEVCKGCGVCAATCPSGAITVGHFTDLEILSQVKAALEARQ
;
A
#
# COMPACT_ATOMS: atom_id res chain seq x y z
N MET A 1 -34.43 -11.87 10.78
CA MET A 1 -34.15 -12.43 9.44
C MET A 1 -32.84 -13.18 9.53
N ASP A 2 -32.70 -14.28 8.80
CA ASP A 2 -31.44 -15.03 8.75
C ASP A 2 -30.36 -14.15 8.10
N LYS A 3 -29.18 -14.08 8.73
CA LYS A 3 -28.06 -13.30 8.17
C LYS A 3 -27.48 -14.01 6.95
N THR A 4 -27.08 -13.24 5.94
CA THR A 4 -26.43 -13.76 4.74
C THR A 4 -24.90 -13.72 4.90
N GLY A 5 -24.22 -14.86 4.70
CA GLY A 5 -22.77 -15.03 4.86
C GLY A 5 -21.91 -14.52 3.69
N SER A 6 -22.35 -13.47 3.00
CA SER A 6 -21.65 -12.88 1.86
C SER A 6 -21.58 -11.36 1.94
N VAL A 7 -20.58 -10.78 1.26
CA VAL A 7 -20.32 -9.34 1.24
C VAL A 7 -20.30 -8.83 -0.20
N LEU A 8 -20.89 -7.67 -0.43
CA LEU A 8 -20.77 -6.94 -1.69
C LEU A 8 -19.64 -5.91 -1.59
N VAL A 9 -18.66 -5.97 -2.50
CA VAL A 9 -17.63 -4.95 -2.66
C VAL A 9 -17.90 -4.19 -3.95
N VAL A 10 -18.06 -2.87 -3.87
CA VAL A 10 -18.38 -2.00 -5.02
C VAL A 10 -17.15 -1.18 -5.41
N GLY A 11 -16.56 -1.52 -6.55
CA GLY A 11 -15.31 -0.94 -7.07
C GLY A 11 -14.14 -1.91 -6.94
N GLY A 12 -13.47 -2.17 -8.05
CA GLY A 12 -12.35 -3.09 -8.19
C GLY A 12 -10.99 -2.40 -8.22
N GLY A 13 -10.84 -1.20 -7.63
CA GLY A 13 -9.52 -0.60 -7.40
C GLY A 13 -8.72 -1.32 -6.30
N ILE A 14 -7.50 -0.88 -6.02
CA ILE A 14 -6.63 -1.47 -4.99
C ILE A 14 -7.31 -1.62 -3.62
N ALA A 15 -8.16 -0.66 -3.23
CA ALA A 15 -8.91 -0.72 -1.98
C ALA A 15 -9.98 -1.83 -2.00
N GLY A 16 -10.80 -1.90 -3.05
CA GLY A 16 -11.81 -2.96 -3.18
C GLY A 16 -11.18 -4.36 -3.29
N ILE A 17 -10.08 -4.47 -4.04
CA ILE A 17 -9.31 -5.73 -4.16
C ILE A 17 -8.80 -6.18 -2.79
N GLN A 18 -8.19 -5.28 -2.01
CA GLN A 18 -7.71 -5.62 -0.68
C GLN A 18 -8.84 -6.06 0.25
N ALA A 19 -9.95 -5.30 0.28
CA ALA A 19 -11.10 -5.63 1.12
C ALA A 19 -11.68 -7.00 0.76
N ALA A 20 -11.79 -7.32 -0.53
CA ALA A 20 -12.31 -8.60 -0.98
C ALA A 20 -11.39 -9.77 -0.62
N LEU A 21 -10.07 -9.61 -0.76
CA LEU A 21 -9.10 -10.64 -0.34
C LEU A 21 -9.19 -10.88 1.16
N ASP A 22 -9.16 -9.82 1.98
CA ASP A 22 -9.23 -9.96 3.43
C ASP A 22 -10.52 -10.64 3.91
N LEU A 23 -11.66 -10.28 3.32
CA LEU A 23 -12.96 -10.91 3.60
C LEU A 23 -12.98 -12.38 3.18
N ALA A 24 -12.44 -12.69 2.00
CA ALA A 24 -12.47 -14.03 1.44
C ALA A 24 -11.53 -14.98 2.20
N ASP A 25 -10.33 -14.50 2.54
CA ASP A 25 -9.35 -15.20 3.39
C ASP A 25 -9.87 -15.38 4.82
N SER A 26 -10.74 -14.49 5.29
CA SER A 26 -11.41 -14.58 6.60
C SER A 26 -12.65 -15.49 6.60
N GLY A 27 -12.97 -16.16 5.48
CA GLY A 27 -14.06 -17.12 5.41
C GLY A 27 -15.43 -16.54 5.02
N PHE A 28 -15.47 -15.49 4.18
CA PHE A 28 -16.71 -14.95 3.61
C PHE A 28 -16.76 -15.09 2.09
N LYS A 29 -17.97 -15.29 1.55
CA LYS A 29 -18.19 -15.15 0.10
C LYS A 29 -18.22 -13.67 -0.27
N VAL A 30 -17.52 -13.28 -1.33
CA VAL A 30 -17.49 -11.90 -1.80
C VAL A 30 -18.02 -11.82 -3.22
N TYR A 31 -18.90 -10.85 -3.48
CA TYR A 31 -19.27 -10.40 -4.81
C TYR A 31 -18.59 -9.05 -5.05
N MET A 32 -17.74 -8.95 -6.08
CA MET A 32 -17.06 -7.70 -6.42
C MET A 32 -17.65 -7.12 -7.69
N VAL A 33 -18.29 -5.96 -7.59
CA VAL A 33 -18.86 -5.24 -8.73
C VAL A 33 -17.85 -4.21 -9.22
N GLU A 34 -17.49 -4.28 -10.50
CA GLU A 34 -16.60 -3.33 -11.16
C GLU A 34 -17.26 -2.81 -12.43
N ARG A 35 -17.35 -1.48 -12.56
CA ARG A 35 -17.99 -0.80 -13.69
C ARG A 35 -17.25 -1.04 -14.99
N GLU A 36 -15.93 -1.05 -14.93
CA GLU A 36 -15.06 -1.27 -16.08
C GLU A 36 -14.98 -2.77 -16.44
N PRO A 37 -14.56 -3.11 -17.67
CA PRO A 37 -14.38 -4.51 -18.08
C PRO A 37 -13.29 -5.26 -17.31
N SER A 38 -12.52 -4.61 -16.44
CA SER A 38 -11.49 -5.24 -15.62
C SER A 38 -11.26 -4.48 -14.32
N ILE A 39 -10.84 -5.22 -13.29
CA ILE A 39 -10.41 -4.66 -12.01
C ILE A 39 -9.01 -4.02 -12.12
N GLY A 40 -8.69 -3.15 -11.16
CA GLY A 40 -7.37 -2.54 -10.93
C GLY A 40 -7.40 -1.03 -10.68
N GLY A 41 -8.45 -0.34 -11.15
CA GLY A 41 -8.63 1.10 -10.94
C GLY A 41 -7.46 1.95 -11.48
N VAL A 42 -7.31 3.16 -10.95
CA VAL A 42 -6.29 4.13 -11.42
C VAL A 42 -4.86 3.65 -11.16
N MET A 43 -4.63 2.79 -10.16
CA MET A 43 -3.28 2.27 -9.87
C MET A 43 -2.67 1.50 -11.06
N THR A 44 -3.50 0.92 -11.93
CA THR A 44 -3.03 0.27 -13.17
C THR A 44 -2.42 1.25 -14.18
N GLN A 45 -2.84 2.52 -14.15
CA GLN A 45 -2.36 3.55 -15.06
C GLN A 45 -1.01 4.14 -14.64
N LEU A 46 -0.61 3.96 -13.38
CA LEU A 46 0.65 4.48 -12.84
C LEU A 46 1.83 3.65 -13.34
N ASP A 47 2.99 4.28 -13.56
CA ASP A 47 4.22 3.54 -13.87
C ASP A 47 4.91 3.02 -12.61
N LYS A 48 5.24 3.93 -11.69
CA LYS A 48 5.84 3.64 -10.38
C LYS A 48 5.07 4.29 -9.23
N THR A 49 5.36 3.87 -7.99
CA THR A 49 4.74 4.43 -6.78
C THR A 49 5.77 5.02 -5.82
N PHE A 50 5.56 6.26 -5.38
CA PHE A 50 6.35 6.89 -4.31
C PHE A 50 6.11 6.20 -2.95
N PRO A 51 7.04 6.27 -1.98
CA PRO A 51 8.39 6.81 -2.07
C PRO A 51 9.42 5.75 -2.50
N THR A 52 8.99 4.50 -2.69
CA THR A 52 9.87 3.36 -2.99
C THR A 52 10.29 3.28 -4.44
N ASN A 53 9.58 3.96 -5.34
CA ASN A 53 9.71 3.81 -6.80
C ASN A 53 9.43 2.37 -7.28
N ASP A 54 8.66 1.58 -6.53
CA ASP A 54 8.22 0.28 -7.02
C ASP A 54 7.36 0.43 -8.27
N CYS A 55 7.53 -0.46 -9.25
CA CYS A 55 6.62 -0.52 -10.40
C CYS A 55 5.19 -0.83 -9.92
N ALA A 56 4.23 0.04 -10.24
CA ALA A 56 2.86 -0.03 -9.73
C ALA A 56 2.18 -1.35 -10.15
N MET A 57 2.38 -1.77 -11.40
CA MET A 57 1.83 -3.04 -11.88
C MET A 57 2.46 -4.25 -11.19
N CYS A 58 3.74 -4.20 -10.85
CA CYS A 58 4.42 -5.32 -10.19
C CYS A 58 3.87 -5.57 -8.78
N ILE A 59 3.51 -4.50 -8.08
CA ILE A 59 2.92 -4.63 -6.75
C ILE A 59 1.41 -4.93 -6.81
N LEU A 60 0.71 -4.45 -7.85
CA LEU A 60 -0.73 -4.66 -8.02
C LEU A 60 -1.08 -6.03 -8.61
N ALA A 61 -0.29 -6.55 -9.56
CA ALA A 61 -0.60 -7.78 -10.30
C ALA A 61 -0.83 -9.00 -9.40
N PRO A 62 -0.04 -9.27 -8.35
CA PRO A 62 -0.32 -10.38 -7.42
C PRO A 62 -1.71 -10.28 -6.79
N LYS A 63 -2.16 -9.06 -6.46
CA LYS A 63 -3.50 -8.84 -5.87
C LYS A 63 -4.62 -8.96 -6.91
N LEU A 64 -4.39 -8.50 -8.14
CA LEU A 64 -5.34 -8.70 -9.25
C LEU A 64 -5.56 -10.18 -9.50
N VAL A 65 -4.48 -10.94 -9.66
CA VAL A 65 -4.56 -12.38 -9.92
C VAL A 65 -5.13 -13.12 -8.71
N GLY A 66 -4.70 -12.76 -7.49
CA GLY A 66 -5.28 -13.30 -6.26
C GLY A 66 -6.80 -13.14 -6.24
N ALA A 67 -7.31 -11.92 -6.47
CA ALA A 67 -8.74 -11.68 -6.50
C ALA A 67 -9.46 -12.37 -7.67
N GLY A 68 -8.81 -12.47 -8.83
CA GLY A 68 -9.36 -13.12 -10.02
C GLY A 68 -9.44 -14.65 -9.93
N ARG A 69 -8.60 -15.28 -9.11
CA ARG A 69 -8.54 -16.75 -8.93
C ARG A 69 -9.12 -17.23 -7.60
N HIS A 70 -9.42 -16.34 -6.66
CA HIS A 70 -9.92 -16.73 -5.34
C HIS A 70 -11.31 -17.39 -5.45
N PRO A 71 -11.54 -18.62 -4.94
CA PRO A 71 -12.81 -19.34 -5.13
C PRO A 71 -14.00 -18.66 -4.45
N ASN A 72 -13.71 -17.89 -3.39
CA ASN A 72 -14.71 -17.14 -2.64
C ASN A 72 -14.94 -15.72 -3.16
N ILE A 73 -14.22 -15.26 -4.18
CA ILE A 73 -14.48 -13.97 -4.83
C ILE A 73 -15.15 -14.21 -6.17
N GLN A 74 -16.33 -13.64 -6.36
CA GLN A 74 -17.02 -13.62 -7.64
C GLN A 74 -16.91 -12.23 -8.25
N LEU A 75 -16.15 -12.13 -9.34
CA LEU A 75 -15.99 -10.89 -10.08
C LEU A 75 -17.21 -10.65 -11.00
N LEU A 76 -17.92 -9.56 -10.76
CA LEU A 76 -18.98 -8.99 -11.59
C LEU A 76 -18.44 -7.73 -12.25
N THR A 77 -17.54 -7.95 -13.20
CA THR A 77 -16.92 -6.89 -14.00
C THR A 77 -17.86 -6.44 -15.12
N TYR A 78 -17.65 -5.22 -15.62
CA TYR A 78 -18.58 -4.54 -16.53
C TYR A 78 -20.00 -4.44 -15.96
N SER A 79 -20.12 -4.21 -14.65
CA SER A 79 -21.38 -4.20 -13.91
C SER A 79 -21.48 -2.99 -12.97
N GLU A 80 -22.70 -2.51 -12.73
CA GLU A 80 -22.98 -1.37 -11.85
C GLU A 80 -24.13 -1.71 -10.90
N VAL A 81 -24.05 -1.23 -9.66
CA VAL A 81 -25.15 -1.42 -8.70
C VAL A 81 -26.26 -0.40 -8.96
N LYS A 82 -27.51 -0.85 -8.98
CA LYS A 82 -28.71 -0.04 -9.23
C LYS A 82 -29.45 0.34 -7.96
N SER A 83 -29.58 -0.59 -7.01
CA SER A 83 -30.23 -0.36 -5.73
C SER A 83 -29.76 -1.35 -4.67
N LEU A 84 -29.91 -0.95 -3.40
CA LEU A 84 -29.68 -1.78 -2.23
C LEU A 84 -30.88 -1.69 -1.28
N GLU A 85 -31.66 -2.76 -1.21
CA GLU A 85 -32.83 -2.90 -0.34
C GLU A 85 -32.49 -3.75 0.89
N GLY A 86 -33.20 -3.54 2.00
CA GLY A 86 -32.99 -4.29 3.25
C GLY A 86 -32.12 -3.57 4.29
N GLU A 87 -31.63 -4.35 5.26
CA GLU A 87 -30.91 -3.87 6.44
C GLU A 87 -29.65 -4.71 6.72
N GLU A 88 -28.81 -4.25 7.66
CA GLU A 88 -27.57 -4.94 8.04
C GLU A 88 -27.81 -6.43 8.33
N GLY A 89 -27.02 -7.29 7.68
CA GLY A 89 -27.14 -8.74 7.76
C GLY A 89 -28.03 -9.35 6.69
N ASN A 90 -28.92 -8.60 6.04
CA ASN A 90 -29.81 -9.10 5.00
C ASN A 90 -30.20 -8.01 3.99
N PHE A 91 -29.29 -7.70 3.07
CA PHE A 91 -29.54 -6.82 1.93
C PHE A 91 -29.80 -7.62 0.66
N THR A 92 -30.59 -7.04 -0.24
CA THR A 92 -30.70 -7.47 -1.64
C THR A 92 -30.17 -6.35 -2.55
N ALA A 93 -29.07 -6.61 -3.23
CA ALA A 93 -28.49 -5.71 -4.22
C ALA A 93 -29.01 -6.05 -5.62
N THR A 94 -29.49 -5.05 -6.35
CA THR A 94 -29.79 -5.16 -7.78
C THR A 94 -28.60 -4.64 -8.58
N ILE A 95 -28.05 -5.47 -9.46
CA ILE A 95 -26.83 -5.18 -10.23
C ILE A 95 -27.15 -5.27 -11.71
N LEU A 96 -26.85 -4.21 -12.46
CA LEU A 96 -26.88 -4.22 -13.92
C LEU A 96 -25.53 -4.70 -14.43
N LYS A 97 -25.51 -5.88 -15.04
CA LYS A 97 -24.35 -6.44 -15.73
C LYS A 97 -24.46 -6.13 -17.22
N LYS A 98 -23.57 -5.28 -17.72
CA LYS A 98 -23.58 -4.87 -19.12
C LYS A 98 -23.11 -6.01 -20.02
N ALA A 99 -23.67 -6.08 -21.23
CA ALA A 99 -23.25 -7.05 -22.23
C ALA A 99 -21.83 -6.75 -22.73
N ARG A 100 -20.88 -7.62 -22.38
CA ARG A 100 -19.51 -7.60 -22.93
C ARG A 100 -19.48 -7.87 -24.43
N ARG A 101 -20.48 -8.61 -24.93
CA ARG A 101 -20.57 -9.15 -26.30
C ARG A 101 -19.42 -10.07 -26.68
N VAL A 102 -18.76 -10.60 -25.66
CA VAL A 102 -17.70 -11.60 -25.72
C VAL A 102 -17.91 -12.49 -24.50
N ASP A 103 -18.02 -13.79 -24.74
CA ASP A 103 -18.16 -14.82 -23.73
C ASP A 103 -16.83 -14.98 -22.97
N PRO A 104 -16.76 -14.60 -21.68
CA PRO A 104 -15.53 -14.67 -20.90
C PRO A 104 -15.03 -16.11 -20.71
N ALA A 105 -15.91 -17.11 -20.72
CA ALA A 105 -15.50 -18.50 -20.54
C ALA A 105 -14.80 -19.08 -21.79
N LYS A 106 -15.09 -18.52 -22.97
CA LYS A 106 -14.50 -18.95 -24.24
C LYS A 106 -13.36 -18.06 -24.72
N CYS A 107 -13.32 -16.80 -24.31
CA CYS A 107 -12.29 -15.86 -24.74
C CYS A 107 -10.91 -16.32 -24.27
N LYS A 108 -9.92 -16.33 -25.17
CA LYS A 108 -8.52 -16.68 -24.86
C LYS A 108 -7.61 -15.45 -24.70
N GLY A 109 -8.15 -14.23 -24.80
CA GLY A 109 -7.36 -13.01 -24.69
C GLY A 109 -6.29 -12.80 -25.77
N CYS A 110 -6.31 -13.56 -26.88
CA CYS A 110 -5.22 -13.57 -27.87
C CYS A 110 -5.03 -12.28 -28.67
N GLY A 111 -6.11 -11.49 -28.86
CA GLY A 111 -6.06 -10.21 -29.57
C GLY A 111 -6.24 -10.23 -31.08
N ASP A 112 -6.40 -11.40 -31.71
CA ASP A 112 -6.66 -11.52 -33.16
C ASP A 112 -7.85 -10.63 -33.61
N CYS A 113 -8.90 -10.60 -32.80
CA CYS A 113 -10.10 -9.78 -33.03
C CYS A 113 -9.79 -8.27 -33.06
N ALA A 114 -8.93 -7.78 -32.17
CA ALA A 114 -8.55 -6.38 -32.11
C ALA A 114 -7.63 -6.01 -33.27
N THR A 115 -6.62 -6.84 -33.56
CA THR A 115 -5.69 -6.60 -34.67
C THR A 115 -6.40 -6.46 -36.02
N LYS A 116 -7.52 -7.16 -36.22
CA LYS A 116 -8.32 -7.13 -37.46
C LYS A 116 -9.48 -6.14 -37.44
N CYS A 117 -9.76 -5.49 -36.31
CA CYS A 117 -10.86 -4.56 -36.19
C CYS A 117 -10.58 -3.25 -36.97
N PRO A 118 -11.45 -2.87 -37.94
CA PRO A 118 -11.27 -1.63 -38.69
C PRO A 118 -11.71 -0.38 -37.91
N ALA A 119 -12.54 -0.55 -36.87
CA ALA A 119 -13.01 0.56 -36.05
C ALA A 119 -11.92 1.06 -35.09
N SER A 120 -11.80 2.38 -34.96
CA SER A 120 -10.93 3.07 -34.00
C SER A 120 -11.76 3.78 -32.93
N ALA A 121 -11.22 3.89 -31.72
CA ALA A 121 -11.82 4.59 -30.59
C ALA A 121 -10.70 5.21 -29.75
N ILE A 122 -11.00 6.30 -29.04
CA ILE A 122 -10.05 6.92 -28.11
C ILE A 122 -9.75 5.94 -26.97
N ASP A 123 -8.48 5.77 -26.64
CA ASP A 123 -8.04 4.93 -25.54
C ASP A 123 -8.02 5.70 -24.21
N THR A 124 -9.15 5.67 -23.52
CA THR A 124 -9.32 6.30 -22.21
C THR A 124 -8.41 5.70 -21.12
N TYR A 125 -7.89 4.48 -21.30
CA TYR A 125 -6.92 3.92 -20.36
C TYR A 125 -5.55 4.60 -20.49
N ASN A 126 -5.16 4.93 -21.72
CA ASN A 126 -3.96 5.71 -22.02
C ASN A 126 -4.20 7.22 -22.00
N ALA A 127 -5.23 7.67 -21.27
CA ALA A 127 -5.56 9.08 -21.08
C ALA A 127 -5.70 9.83 -22.41
N ASP A 128 -6.34 9.19 -23.38
CA ASP A 128 -6.66 9.76 -24.70
C ASP A 128 -5.45 10.10 -25.58
N LEU A 129 -4.24 9.65 -25.20
CA LEU A 129 -2.98 9.89 -25.94
C LEU A 129 -2.83 9.03 -27.20
N ASN A 130 -3.64 7.97 -27.34
CA ASN A 130 -3.66 7.12 -28.52
C ASN A 130 -5.03 6.49 -28.75
N ASP A 131 -5.14 5.82 -29.90
CA ASP A 131 -6.32 5.07 -30.29
C ASP A 131 -6.24 3.60 -29.84
N ARG A 132 -7.40 3.05 -29.50
CA ARG A 132 -7.68 1.61 -29.38
C ARG A 132 -8.70 1.16 -30.42
N LYS A 133 -8.99 -0.13 -30.44
CA LYS A 133 -10.02 -0.72 -31.30
C LYS A 133 -11.37 -0.82 -30.59
N ALA A 134 -12.45 -1.02 -31.34
CA ALA A 134 -13.79 -1.19 -30.77
C ALA A 134 -13.93 -2.51 -29.99
N VAL A 135 -13.31 -3.59 -30.45
CA VAL A 135 -13.09 -4.80 -29.63
C VAL A 135 -11.74 -4.66 -28.93
N TYR A 136 -11.74 -4.62 -27.61
CA TYR A 136 -10.56 -4.22 -26.83
C TYR A 136 -10.45 -4.97 -25.50
N ILE A 137 -9.23 -5.01 -24.97
CA ILE A 137 -8.97 -5.22 -23.55
C ILE A 137 -8.51 -3.88 -23.00
N ARG A 138 -8.92 -3.54 -21.77
CA ARG A 138 -8.60 -2.24 -21.16
C ARG A 138 -7.10 -2.03 -20.97
N PHE A 139 -6.36 -3.07 -20.57
CA PHE A 139 -4.90 -3.06 -20.43
C PHE A 139 -4.34 -4.48 -20.46
N SER A 140 -3.05 -4.66 -20.77
CA SER A 140 -2.47 -5.98 -21.08
C SER A 140 -2.54 -7.01 -19.96
N GLN A 141 -2.52 -6.59 -18.69
CA GLN A 141 -2.66 -7.48 -17.51
C GLN A 141 -4.06 -7.43 -16.88
N ALA A 142 -5.08 -7.07 -17.66
CA ALA A 142 -6.45 -6.96 -17.18
C ALA A 142 -6.95 -8.26 -16.53
N VAL A 143 -7.66 -8.13 -15.40
CA VAL A 143 -8.35 -9.23 -14.75
C VAL A 143 -9.86 -8.94 -14.73
N PRO A 144 -10.72 -9.82 -15.27
CA PRO A 144 -10.36 -10.96 -16.11
C PRO A 144 -9.71 -10.50 -17.43
N LEU A 145 -8.82 -11.34 -17.99
CA LEU A 145 -8.23 -11.06 -19.31
C LEU A 145 -9.23 -11.44 -20.41
N THR A 146 -10.20 -10.56 -20.63
CA THR A 146 -11.30 -10.81 -21.57
C THR A 146 -11.58 -9.56 -22.39
N TYR A 147 -11.70 -9.74 -23.71
CA TYR A 147 -12.10 -8.67 -24.61
C TYR A 147 -13.54 -8.22 -24.32
N ALA A 148 -13.84 -6.95 -24.61
CA ALA A 148 -15.19 -6.41 -24.67
C ALA A 148 -15.38 -5.69 -26.00
N ILE A 149 -16.62 -5.61 -26.48
CA ILE A 149 -16.97 -4.80 -27.66
C ILE A 149 -17.65 -3.52 -27.20
N ASP A 150 -16.99 -2.41 -27.46
CA ASP A 150 -17.56 -1.07 -27.36
C ASP A 150 -18.62 -0.90 -28.45
N ARG A 151 -19.89 -1.01 -28.05
CA ARG A 151 -21.02 -0.95 -28.97
C ARG A 151 -21.14 0.40 -29.67
N ASP A 152 -20.78 1.48 -28.99
CA ASP A 152 -20.92 2.84 -29.53
C ASP A 152 -19.89 3.13 -30.63
N LYS A 153 -18.84 2.31 -30.70
CA LYS A 153 -17.75 2.42 -31.70
C LYS A 153 -17.75 1.28 -32.72
N CYS A 154 -18.49 0.19 -32.46
CA CYS A 154 -18.53 -0.98 -33.34
C CYS A 154 -19.27 -0.70 -34.65
N LEU A 155 -18.71 -1.10 -35.78
CA LEU A 155 -19.34 -0.97 -37.11
C LEU A 155 -20.32 -2.11 -37.47
N GLY A 156 -20.39 -3.17 -36.66
CA GLY A 156 -21.22 -4.34 -36.97
C GLY A 156 -20.75 -5.20 -38.16
N CYS A 157 -19.46 -5.14 -38.51
CA CYS A 157 -18.92 -5.78 -39.72
C CYS A 157 -18.66 -7.30 -39.66
N GLY A 158 -18.77 -7.94 -38.48
CA GLY A 158 -18.59 -9.40 -38.33
C GLY A 158 -17.15 -9.92 -38.29
N ILE A 159 -16.14 -9.13 -38.72
CA ILE A 159 -14.73 -9.57 -38.84
C ILE A 159 -14.19 -10.20 -37.56
N CYS A 160 -14.46 -9.60 -36.39
CA CYS A 160 -13.93 -10.14 -35.14
C CYS A 160 -14.50 -11.53 -34.78
N SER A 161 -15.70 -11.86 -35.28
CA SER A 161 -16.27 -13.21 -35.13
C SER A 161 -15.58 -14.21 -36.05
N GLU A 162 -15.31 -13.85 -37.31
CA GLU A 162 -14.66 -14.73 -38.29
C GLU A 162 -13.25 -15.15 -37.87
N VAL A 163 -12.51 -14.24 -37.23
CA VAL A 163 -11.13 -14.51 -36.80
C VAL A 163 -11.03 -15.13 -35.41
N CYS A 164 -12.13 -15.17 -34.64
CA CYS A 164 -12.14 -15.71 -33.29
C CYS A 164 -12.22 -17.23 -33.29
N LYS A 165 -11.05 -17.90 -33.24
CA LYS A 165 -10.97 -19.37 -33.23
C LYS A 165 -11.66 -20.06 -32.04
N SER A 166 -11.99 -19.32 -30.98
CA SER A 166 -12.66 -19.87 -29.80
C SER A 166 -14.17 -19.61 -29.77
N ASP A 167 -14.74 -19.03 -30.83
CA ASP A 167 -16.18 -18.74 -30.97
C ASP A 167 -16.76 -17.98 -29.76
N ALA A 168 -15.98 -17.02 -29.26
CA ALA A 168 -16.30 -16.25 -28.06
C ALA A 168 -17.14 -14.99 -28.34
N ILE A 169 -17.24 -14.52 -29.59
CA ILE A 169 -18.01 -13.30 -29.91
C ILE A 169 -19.52 -13.56 -29.78
N ARG A 170 -20.24 -12.61 -29.17
CA ARG A 170 -21.68 -12.68 -28.86
C ARG A 170 -22.36 -11.32 -29.07
N TYR A 171 -22.60 -10.93 -30.32
CA TYR A 171 -23.10 -9.57 -30.60
C TYR A 171 -24.46 -9.26 -29.98
N ASP A 172 -25.34 -10.26 -29.91
CA ASP A 172 -26.73 -10.11 -29.50
C ASP A 172 -26.94 -10.17 -27.98
N ASP A 173 -25.86 -10.33 -27.19
CA ASP A 173 -25.95 -10.27 -25.74
C ASP A 173 -26.53 -8.91 -25.31
N ALA A 174 -27.55 -8.98 -24.46
CA ALA A 174 -28.20 -7.84 -23.83
C ALA A 174 -27.71 -7.69 -22.38
N ASP A 175 -27.89 -6.48 -21.84
CA ASP A 175 -27.59 -6.24 -20.43
C ASP A 175 -28.52 -7.08 -19.55
N GLU A 176 -27.99 -7.56 -18.43
CA GLU A 176 -28.65 -8.49 -17.50
C GLU A 176 -28.81 -7.83 -16.14
N GLU A 177 -29.99 -7.96 -15.52
CA GLU A 177 -30.19 -7.57 -14.13
C GLU A 177 -30.08 -8.77 -13.20
N LEU A 178 -29.17 -8.67 -12.24
CA LEU A 178 -28.90 -9.68 -11.22
C LEU A 178 -29.41 -9.20 -9.87
N LYS A 179 -30.08 -10.08 -9.12
CA LYS A 179 -30.42 -9.84 -7.70
C LYS A 179 -29.55 -10.73 -6.84
N ILE A 180 -28.77 -10.12 -5.94
CA ILE A 180 -27.82 -10.81 -5.07
C ILE A 180 -28.11 -10.47 -3.63
N ASN A 181 -28.27 -11.49 -2.80
CA ASN A 181 -28.39 -11.31 -1.35
C ASN A 181 -27.00 -11.25 -0.72
N VAL A 182 -26.79 -10.24 0.12
CA VAL A 182 -25.54 -10.01 0.86
C VAL A 182 -25.84 -9.53 2.27
N GLY A 183 -24.96 -9.84 3.21
CA GLY A 183 -25.14 -9.42 4.60
C GLY A 183 -24.51 -8.06 4.91
N SER A 184 -23.47 -7.66 4.19
CA SER A 184 -22.84 -6.35 4.33
C SER A 184 -22.28 -5.82 3.00
N VAL A 185 -21.96 -4.53 2.94
CA VAL A 185 -21.49 -3.84 1.74
C VAL A 185 -20.26 -2.98 2.03
N VAL A 186 -19.26 -3.01 1.15
CA VAL A 186 -18.09 -2.13 1.17
C VAL A 186 -18.05 -1.29 -0.11
N LEU A 187 -18.04 0.02 0.02
CA LEU A 187 -17.93 0.98 -1.07
C LEU A 187 -16.46 1.39 -1.28
N ALA A 188 -15.92 1.07 -2.44
CA ALA A 188 -14.56 1.40 -2.87
C ALA A 188 -14.49 1.88 -4.35
N PRO A 189 -15.39 2.78 -4.83
CA PRO A 189 -15.44 3.20 -6.23
C PRO A 189 -14.23 4.05 -6.69
N GLY A 190 -13.34 4.42 -5.78
CA GLY A 190 -12.15 5.23 -6.10
C GLY A 190 -12.45 6.73 -6.18
N PHE A 191 -11.88 7.40 -7.18
CA PHE A 191 -11.94 8.84 -7.41
C PHE A 191 -11.96 9.15 -8.90
N GLU A 192 -12.22 10.39 -9.28
CA GLU A 192 -11.99 10.91 -10.63
C GLU A 192 -10.88 11.96 -10.61
N ALA A 193 -9.96 11.92 -11.58
CA ALA A 193 -8.94 12.97 -11.68
C ALA A 193 -9.59 14.30 -12.09
N PHE A 194 -9.12 15.41 -11.55
CA PHE A 194 -9.63 16.72 -11.93
C PHE A 194 -9.35 17.00 -13.41
N ASP A 195 -10.39 17.43 -14.13
CA ASP A 195 -10.31 17.88 -15.52
C ASP A 195 -9.71 19.30 -15.60
N PRO A 196 -8.46 19.45 -16.08
CA PRO A 196 -7.77 20.73 -16.11
C PRO A 196 -8.27 21.69 -17.21
N SER A 197 -9.16 21.25 -18.11
CA SER A 197 -9.76 22.13 -19.13
C SER A 197 -10.57 23.29 -18.52
N LYS A 198 -11.00 23.12 -17.26
CA LYS A 198 -11.67 24.14 -16.44
C LYS A 198 -10.75 25.31 -16.04
N LEU A 199 -9.44 25.17 -16.20
CA LEU A 199 -8.42 26.18 -15.90
C LEU A 199 -7.72 26.58 -17.20
N SER A 200 -8.46 27.24 -18.09
CA SER A 200 -8.01 27.61 -19.44
C SER A 200 -6.73 28.44 -19.47
N GLU A 201 -6.42 29.15 -18.38
CA GLU A 201 -5.19 29.93 -18.21
C GLU A 201 -3.92 29.06 -18.19
N LEU A 202 -4.04 27.76 -17.90
CA LEU A 202 -2.91 26.82 -17.87
C LEU A 202 -2.66 26.16 -19.24
N GLY A 203 -3.49 26.45 -20.25
CA GLY A 203 -3.26 26.01 -21.63
C GLY A 203 -3.58 24.54 -21.94
N TYR A 204 -4.13 23.78 -20.99
CA TYR A 204 -4.55 22.39 -21.22
C TYR A 204 -5.63 22.28 -22.31
N GLY A 205 -5.50 21.29 -23.19
CA GLY A 205 -6.36 21.12 -24.38
C GLY A 205 -6.12 22.13 -25.51
N ARG A 206 -5.36 23.21 -25.25
CA ARG A 206 -4.94 24.20 -26.26
C ARG A 206 -3.51 23.94 -26.74
N TYR A 207 -2.60 23.65 -25.81
CA TYR A 207 -1.19 23.43 -26.09
C TYR A 207 -0.88 21.93 -25.94
N PRO A 208 -0.42 21.24 -26.99
CA PRO A 208 -0.21 19.78 -26.94
C PRO A 208 0.82 19.32 -25.90
N ASN A 209 1.76 20.18 -25.54
CA ASN A 209 2.82 19.88 -24.55
C ASN A 209 2.43 20.27 -23.11
N VAL A 210 1.18 20.67 -22.88
CA VAL A 210 0.59 20.78 -21.54
C VAL A 210 -0.25 19.55 -21.29
N VAL A 211 0.23 18.68 -20.40
CA VAL A 211 -0.40 17.39 -20.08
C VAL A 211 -0.82 17.33 -18.62
N SER A 212 -1.83 16.54 -18.29
CA SER A 212 -2.15 16.19 -16.90
C SER A 212 -1.14 15.20 -16.34
N SER A 213 -1.04 15.10 -15.00
CA SER A 213 -0.19 14.10 -14.35
C SER A 213 -0.61 12.66 -14.70
N VAL A 214 -1.91 12.40 -14.93
CA VAL A 214 -2.38 11.07 -15.37
C VAL A 214 -1.92 10.76 -16.79
N GLU A 215 -1.97 11.72 -17.72
CA GLU A 215 -1.38 11.56 -19.06
C GLU A 215 0.13 11.32 -18.96
N PHE A 216 0.81 12.08 -18.09
CA PHE A 216 2.24 11.93 -17.89
C PHE A 216 2.63 10.55 -17.31
N GLU A 217 1.82 9.98 -16.41
CA GLU A 217 1.98 8.57 -15.97
C GLU A 217 1.90 7.59 -17.14
N ARG A 218 0.99 7.83 -18.11
CA ARG A 218 0.90 7.01 -19.32
C ARG A 218 2.10 7.22 -20.24
N ILE A 219 2.62 8.45 -20.36
CA ILE A 219 3.87 8.75 -21.08
C ILE A 219 5.06 7.98 -20.47
N LEU A 220 5.18 8.01 -19.14
CA LEU A 220 6.23 7.30 -18.40
C LEU A 220 6.11 5.78 -18.48
N SER A 221 4.89 5.25 -18.68
CA SER A 221 4.64 3.82 -18.56
C SER A 221 5.23 3.00 -19.71
N ALA A 222 5.87 1.88 -19.34
CA ALA A 222 6.28 0.84 -20.30
C ALA A 222 5.12 0.27 -21.15
N THR A 223 3.90 0.30 -20.61
CA THR A 223 2.66 -0.13 -21.29
C THR A 223 1.90 1.01 -21.95
N GLY A 224 2.44 2.23 -21.83
CA GLY A 224 1.84 3.43 -22.38
C GLY A 224 2.14 3.64 -23.86
N PRO A 225 1.58 4.71 -24.45
CA PRO A 225 1.70 5.00 -25.88
C PRO A 225 3.15 5.14 -26.37
N TYR A 226 4.04 5.67 -25.52
CA TYR A 226 5.45 5.90 -25.85
C TYR A 226 6.41 4.85 -25.27
N ARG A 227 5.88 3.74 -24.72
CA ARG A 227 6.65 2.59 -24.21
C ARG A 227 7.76 2.96 -23.22
N GLY A 228 7.48 3.95 -22.38
CA GLY A 228 8.37 4.44 -21.32
C GLY A 228 9.44 5.44 -21.75
N VAL A 229 9.45 5.89 -23.01
CA VAL A 229 10.27 7.03 -23.44
C VAL A 229 9.46 8.31 -23.23
N VAL A 230 10.03 9.31 -22.54
CA VAL A 230 9.33 10.58 -22.32
C VAL A 230 9.41 11.41 -23.59
N LEU A 231 8.30 11.50 -24.31
CA LEU A 231 8.18 12.23 -25.58
C LEU A 231 7.12 13.32 -25.49
N ARG A 232 7.37 14.44 -26.17
CA ARG A 232 6.40 15.53 -26.35
C ARG A 232 5.23 15.08 -27.23
N PRO A 233 3.97 15.26 -26.80
CA PRO A 233 2.81 14.92 -27.64
C PRO A 233 2.73 15.72 -28.95
N SER A 234 3.31 16.93 -29.01
CA SER A 234 3.26 17.75 -30.22
C SER A 234 4.03 17.17 -31.41
N ASP A 235 5.22 16.62 -31.16
CA ASP A 235 6.21 16.32 -32.20
C ASP A 235 6.97 15.00 -32.00
N GLY A 236 6.78 14.31 -30.86
CA GLY A 236 7.44 13.05 -30.56
C GLY A 236 8.92 13.17 -30.20
N ASP A 237 9.41 14.38 -29.90
CA ASP A 237 10.81 14.61 -29.51
C ASP A 237 10.96 14.59 -27.96
N MET A 238 12.18 14.39 -27.47
CA MET A 238 12.45 14.31 -26.03
C MET A 238 12.50 15.72 -25.41
N PRO A 239 11.71 16.01 -24.35
CA PRO A 239 11.82 17.28 -23.64
C PRO A 239 13.14 17.34 -22.86
N LYS A 240 13.83 18.49 -22.91
CA LYS A 240 15.02 18.75 -22.09
C LYS A 240 14.67 19.41 -20.77
N LYS A 241 13.60 20.22 -20.71
CA LYS A 241 13.16 20.91 -19.50
C LYS A 241 11.66 20.74 -19.26
N VAL A 242 11.26 20.21 -18.10
CA VAL A 242 9.86 19.93 -17.74
C VAL A 242 9.45 20.67 -16.46
N ALA A 243 8.29 21.32 -16.49
CA ALA A 243 7.69 21.98 -15.32
C ALA A 243 6.51 21.18 -14.77
N PHE A 244 6.45 20.98 -13.45
CA PHE A 244 5.33 20.35 -12.76
C PHE A 244 4.57 21.38 -11.94
N LEU A 245 3.30 21.64 -12.27
CA LEU A 245 2.47 22.64 -11.59
C LEU A 245 1.57 21.98 -10.55
N GLN A 246 1.76 22.33 -9.27
CA GLN A 246 0.98 21.75 -8.18
C GLN A 246 -0.36 22.43 -7.95
N CYS A 247 -1.25 21.74 -7.23
CA CYS A 247 -2.56 22.23 -6.80
C CYS A 247 -3.52 22.57 -7.95
N VAL A 248 -3.38 21.90 -9.10
CA VAL A 248 -4.33 22.07 -10.22
C VAL A 248 -5.64 21.37 -9.85
N GLY A 249 -6.71 22.13 -9.68
CA GLY A 249 -8.01 21.61 -9.23
C GLY A 249 -8.07 21.21 -7.76
N SER A 250 -7.16 21.73 -6.93
CA SER A 250 -7.15 21.50 -5.48
C SER A 250 -6.72 22.77 -4.76
N ARG A 251 -7.21 22.97 -3.53
CA ARG A 251 -6.99 24.21 -2.78
C ARG A 251 -7.39 25.45 -3.59
N ASP A 252 -8.42 25.29 -4.44
CA ASP A 252 -8.94 26.34 -5.32
C ASP A 252 -10.46 26.39 -5.22
N ALA A 253 -10.95 27.38 -4.47
CA ALA A 253 -12.37 27.59 -4.27
C ALA A 253 -13.11 27.97 -5.56
N ARG A 254 -12.42 28.53 -6.57
CA ARG A 254 -13.04 28.98 -7.83
C ARG A 254 -13.61 27.82 -8.64
N VAL A 255 -13.05 26.62 -8.49
CA VAL A 255 -13.47 25.40 -9.19
C VAL A 255 -14.22 24.42 -8.29
N GLY A 256 -14.65 24.87 -7.09
CA GLY A 256 -15.41 24.04 -6.14
C GLY A 256 -14.58 23.06 -5.32
N ASN A 257 -13.24 23.10 -5.42
CA ASN A 257 -12.33 22.15 -4.76
C ASN A 257 -11.42 22.86 -3.74
N PRO A 258 -11.98 23.34 -2.62
CA PRO A 258 -11.21 24.07 -1.62
C PRO A 258 -10.27 23.19 -0.80
N TYR A 259 -10.37 21.87 -0.90
CA TYR A 259 -9.61 20.90 -0.13
C TYR A 259 -8.29 20.51 -0.81
N CYS A 260 -7.40 19.88 -0.06
CA CYS A 260 -6.15 19.33 -0.59
C CYS A 260 -6.32 17.88 -1.02
N SER A 261 -5.79 17.52 -2.18
CA SER A 261 -5.88 16.14 -2.71
C SER A 261 -4.93 15.14 -2.06
N GLY A 262 -4.09 15.56 -1.12
CA GLY A 262 -3.23 14.69 -0.29
C GLY A 262 -2.05 14.02 -0.99
N VAL A 263 -2.12 13.79 -2.31
CA VAL A 263 -1.14 12.96 -3.03
C VAL A 263 -0.30 13.70 -4.07
N CYS A 264 -0.74 14.89 -4.50
CA CYS A 264 -0.20 15.57 -5.68
C CYS A 264 1.26 15.96 -5.59
N CYS A 265 1.69 16.46 -4.43
CA CYS A 265 3.11 16.76 -4.22
C CYS A 265 3.98 15.52 -4.42
N MET A 266 3.55 14.36 -3.94
CA MET A 266 4.37 13.15 -3.95
C MET A 266 4.41 12.47 -5.31
N TYR A 267 3.28 12.38 -6.04
CA TYR A 267 3.36 11.82 -7.38
C TYR A 267 4.17 12.72 -8.32
N ALA A 268 4.12 14.05 -8.16
CA ALA A 268 4.86 14.95 -9.03
C ALA A 268 6.38 14.87 -8.79
N ILE A 269 6.80 14.76 -7.52
CA ILE A 269 8.21 14.47 -7.19
C ILE A 269 8.62 13.14 -7.83
N LYS A 270 7.77 12.11 -7.71
CA LYS A 270 8.03 10.81 -8.34
C LYS A 270 8.11 10.91 -9.86
N GLU A 271 7.18 11.62 -10.51
CA GLU A 271 7.17 11.80 -11.96
C GLU A 271 8.42 12.50 -12.43
N ALA A 272 8.88 13.53 -11.71
CA ALA A 272 10.14 14.22 -12.01
C ALA A 272 11.36 13.29 -11.91
N VAL A 273 11.47 12.51 -10.83
CA VAL A 273 12.56 11.53 -10.64
C VAL A 273 12.54 10.48 -11.76
N ILE A 274 11.39 9.87 -12.03
CA ILE A 274 11.28 8.82 -13.05
C ILE A 274 11.52 9.38 -14.46
N ALA A 275 11.09 10.61 -14.74
CA ALA A 275 11.37 11.26 -16.03
C ALA A 275 12.88 11.41 -16.27
N GLN A 276 13.67 11.76 -15.25
CA GLN A 276 15.13 11.84 -15.34
C GLN A 276 15.79 10.46 -15.49
N GLU A 277 15.26 9.43 -14.82
CA GLU A 277 15.72 8.05 -14.99
C GLU A 277 15.48 7.56 -16.43
N HIS A 278 14.34 7.89 -17.04
CA HIS A 278 14.00 7.47 -18.39
C HIS A 278 14.72 8.30 -19.47
N ASN A 279 14.91 9.61 -19.24
CA ASN A 279 15.61 10.53 -20.14
C ASN A 279 16.79 11.22 -19.41
N PRO A 280 18.00 10.63 -19.41
CA PRO A 280 19.17 11.23 -18.79
C PRO A 280 19.48 12.64 -19.33
N GLY A 281 19.70 13.60 -18.42
CA GLY A 281 19.95 15.00 -18.76
C GLY A 281 18.70 15.90 -18.81
N LEU A 282 17.51 15.36 -18.54
CA LEU A 282 16.29 16.13 -18.36
C LEU A 282 16.36 16.99 -17.08
N GLU A 283 16.02 18.27 -17.19
CA GLU A 283 15.86 19.19 -16.07
C GLU A 283 14.39 19.26 -15.65
N ALA A 284 14.11 19.09 -14.35
CA ALA A 284 12.76 19.15 -13.80
C ALA A 284 12.63 20.26 -12.75
N SER A 285 11.52 21.01 -12.83
CA SER A 285 11.14 22.03 -11.85
C SER A 285 9.73 21.76 -11.32
N VAL A 286 9.54 21.76 -10.01
CA VAL A 286 8.25 21.59 -9.34
C VAL A 286 7.80 22.93 -8.73
N PHE A 287 6.69 23.47 -9.23
CA PHE A 287 6.09 24.72 -8.79
C PHE A 287 5.00 24.47 -7.77
N PHE A 288 5.16 24.96 -6.54
CA PHE A 288 4.31 24.59 -5.40
C PHE A 288 3.95 25.76 -4.48
N MET A 289 2.93 25.56 -3.62
CA MET A 289 2.61 26.47 -2.51
C MET A 289 3.20 25.97 -1.17
N ASP A 290 2.92 24.70 -0.86
CA ASP A 290 3.46 23.94 0.27
C ASP A 290 3.83 22.53 -0.20
N ILE A 291 4.98 21.99 0.21
CA ILE A 291 5.29 20.57 -0.02
C ILE A 291 4.66 19.74 1.11
N ARG A 292 3.66 18.93 0.75
CA ARG A 292 2.88 18.09 1.68
C ARG A 292 3.36 16.64 1.70
N ALA A 293 4.64 16.44 2.01
CA ALA A 293 5.29 15.14 2.14
C ALA A 293 5.07 14.52 3.55
N PHE A 294 3.81 14.27 3.95
CA PHE A 294 3.45 13.93 5.34
C PHE A 294 3.48 12.44 5.71
N GLY A 295 3.62 11.54 4.73
CA GLY A 295 3.71 10.10 4.96
C GLY A 295 5.06 9.70 5.55
N LYS A 296 5.15 8.45 6.02
CA LYS A 296 6.40 7.86 6.51
C LYS A 296 7.44 7.87 5.38
N GLU A 297 8.63 8.41 5.65
CA GLU A 297 9.75 8.57 4.70
C GLU A 297 9.46 9.47 3.48
N PHE A 298 8.38 10.25 3.49
CA PHE A 298 8.05 11.13 2.36
C PHE A 298 8.95 12.38 2.33
N ASP A 299 9.31 12.96 3.48
CA ASP A 299 10.29 14.06 3.53
C ASP A 299 11.66 13.58 3.05
N ASP A 300 12.10 12.38 3.46
CA ASP A 300 13.34 11.79 2.96
C ASP A 300 13.34 11.65 1.44
N TYR A 301 12.22 11.20 0.85
CA TYR A 301 12.08 11.09 -0.60
C TYR A 301 12.14 12.46 -1.29
N TYR A 302 11.51 13.48 -0.72
CA TYR A 302 11.59 14.86 -1.18
C TYR A 302 13.03 15.39 -1.14
N THR A 303 13.74 15.19 -0.02
CA THR A 303 15.13 15.62 0.16
C THR A 303 16.08 14.92 -0.81
N ARG A 304 15.89 13.63 -1.09
CA ARG A 304 16.66 12.92 -2.13
C ARG A 304 16.38 13.47 -3.53
N ALA A 305 15.11 13.74 -3.86
CA ALA A 305 14.76 14.34 -5.13
C ALA A 305 15.44 15.71 -5.35
N GLU A 306 15.57 16.52 -4.30
CA GLU A 306 16.27 17.80 -4.36
C GLU A 306 17.79 17.63 -4.48
N HIS A 307 18.42 16.83 -3.62
CA HIS A 307 19.88 16.77 -3.50
C HIS A 307 20.56 15.77 -4.42
N GLU A 308 19.95 14.59 -4.64
CA GLU A 308 20.53 13.52 -5.46
C GLU A 308 20.14 13.64 -6.94
N HIS A 309 18.92 14.13 -7.22
CA HIS A 309 18.38 14.27 -8.57
C HIS A 309 18.39 15.72 -9.10
N GLY A 310 18.70 16.71 -8.25
CA GLY A 310 18.80 18.11 -8.66
C GLY A 310 17.47 18.72 -9.11
N ILE A 311 16.34 18.16 -8.67
CA ILE A 311 15.00 18.68 -9.00
C ILE A 311 14.83 20.04 -8.31
N LYS A 312 14.44 21.06 -9.08
CA LYS A 312 14.26 22.42 -8.57
C LYS A 312 12.87 22.56 -7.94
N PHE A 313 12.79 22.96 -6.69
CA PHE A 313 11.54 23.23 -6.00
C PHE A 313 11.29 24.73 -5.89
N ILE A 314 10.36 25.23 -6.70
CA ILE A 314 10.07 26.66 -6.82
C ILE A 314 8.77 26.96 -6.11
N ARG A 315 8.82 27.75 -5.05
CA ARG A 315 7.62 28.09 -4.26
C ARG A 315 6.84 29.20 -4.95
N SER A 316 6.08 28.85 -5.99
CA SER A 316 5.20 29.77 -6.68
C SER A 316 3.98 29.06 -7.25
N ARG A 317 2.83 29.72 -7.14
CA ARG A 317 1.62 29.29 -7.87
C ARG A 317 1.60 29.99 -9.23
N VAL A 318 2.00 29.26 -10.27
CA VAL A 318 2.02 29.78 -11.65
C VAL A 318 0.63 30.22 -12.07
N GLY A 319 0.51 31.48 -12.51
CA GLY A 319 -0.77 32.10 -12.83
C GLY A 319 -1.30 31.77 -14.22
N HIS A 320 -0.42 31.55 -15.20
CA HIS A 320 -0.78 31.17 -16.56
C HIS A 320 0.41 30.54 -17.31
N VAL A 321 0.12 29.85 -18.40
CA VAL A 321 1.10 29.29 -19.34
C VAL A 321 0.88 29.93 -20.72
N GLU A 322 1.95 30.38 -21.36
CA GLU A 322 1.92 30.91 -22.73
C GLU A 322 2.72 30.00 -23.66
N GLN A 323 2.23 29.74 -24.87
CA GLN A 323 3.01 29.03 -25.89
C GLN A 323 3.56 30.03 -26.91
N ASP A 324 4.84 29.87 -27.26
CA ASP A 324 5.43 30.52 -28.42
C ASP A 324 4.87 29.88 -29.71
N PRO A 325 4.17 30.64 -30.57
CA PRO A 325 3.55 30.11 -31.78
C PRO A 325 4.55 29.64 -32.84
N GLU A 326 5.81 30.09 -32.79
CA GLU A 326 6.85 29.70 -33.76
C GLU A 326 7.59 28.43 -33.31
N THR A 327 7.98 28.38 -32.04
CA THR A 327 8.82 27.29 -31.52
C THR A 327 8.06 26.20 -30.78
N GLY A 328 6.80 26.46 -30.41
CA GLY A 328 5.98 25.57 -29.57
C GLY A 328 6.40 25.52 -28.09
N GLY A 329 7.44 26.27 -27.70
CA GLY A 329 7.93 26.33 -26.32
C GLY A 329 6.94 26.97 -25.35
N LEU A 330 6.92 26.49 -24.10
CA LEU A 330 5.98 26.93 -23.07
C LEU A 330 6.67 27.88 -22.09
N TYR A 331 6.17 29.11 -21.96
CA TYR A 331 6.66 30.12 -21.04
C TYR A 331 5.80 30.19 -19.79
N LEU A 332 6.45 30.14 -18.64
CA LEU A 332 5.83 30.27 -17.33
C LEU A 332 6.30 31.59 -16.72
N THR A 333 5.36 32.42 -16.27
CA THR A 333 5.64 33.61 -15.47
C THR A 333 5.25 33.35 -14.03
N TYR A 334 6.21 33.54 -13.12
CA TYR A 334 6.06 33.25 -11.71
C TYR A 334 6.90 34.19 -10.86
N GLU A 335 6.56 34.30 -9.58
CA GLU A 335 7.34 35.04 -8.60
C GLU A 335 8.23 34.08 -7.81
N GLU A 336 9.50 34.45 -7.65
CA GLU A 336 10.48 33.75 -6.82
C GLU A 336 11.37 34.78 -6.12
N ASP A 337 11.47 34.70 -4.79
CA ASP A 337 12.19 35.66 -3.94
C ASP A 337 11.79 37.12 -4.20
N GLY A 338 10.51 37.33 -4.54
CA GLY A 338 9.80 38.52 -4.98
C GLY A 338 10.38 39.21 -6.22
N GLU A 339 11.09 38.45 -7.06
CA GLU A 339 11.38 38.81 -8.44
C GLU A 339 10.42 38.05 -9.36
N VAL A 340 9.85 38.74 -10.35
CA VAL A 340 9.05 38.10 -11.39
C VAL A 340 9.99 37.51 -12.43
N LYS A 341 9.97 36.19 -12.56
CA LYS A 341 10.78 35.44 -13.52
C LYS A 341 9.91 34.91 -14.65
N ARG A 342 10.54 34.71 -15.81
CA ARG A 342 9.93 34.13 -17.00
C ARG A 342 10.86 33.09 -17.60
N ASP A 343 10.48 31.82 -17.50
CA ASP A 343 11.27 30.70 -17.97
C ASP A 343 10.55 29.93 -19.08
N ARG A 344 11.33 29.45 -20.04
CA ARG A 344 10.88 28.51 -21.08
C ARG A 344 11.02 27.07 -20.61
N TYR A 345 10.04 26.24 -20.96
CA TYR A 345 9.97 24.79 -20.77
C TYR A 345 9.54 24.11 -22.07
N ASP A 346 9.92 22.85 -22.24
CA ASP A 346 9.54 22.04 -23.41
C ASP A 346 8.21 21.31 -23.18
N MET A 347 7.87 21.06 -21.91
CA MET A 347 6.65 20.39 -21.49
C MET A 347 6.22 20.89 -20.11
N VAL A 348 4.91 20.96 -19.90
CA VAL A 348 4.30 21.29 -18.60
C VAL A 348 3.38 20.15 -18.18
N VAL A 349 3.57 19.65 -16.97
CA VAL A 349 2.75 18.63 -16.34
C VAL A 349 1.89 19.28 -15.26
N LEU A 350 0.58 19.16 -15.40
CA LEU A 350 -0.41 19.67 -14.45
C LEU A 350 -0.69 18.62 -13.39
N GLY A 351 -0.25 18.86 -12.15
CA GLY A 351 -0.54 18.03 -11.00
C GLY A 351 -2.01 18.15 -10.59
N VAL A 352 -2.86 17.33 -11.25
CA VAL A 352 -4.33 17.36 -11.08
C VAL A 352 -4.82 16.71 -9.78
N GLY A 353 -5.78 17.36 -9.13
CA GLY A 353 -6.42 16.88 -7.91
C GLY A 353 -7.28 15.63 -8.05
N LEU A 354 -7.71 15.10 -6.91
CA LEU A 354 -8.67 14.00 -6.78
C LEU A 354 -10.07 14.56 -6.49
N ASN A 355 -11.02 14.27 -7.37
CA ASN A 355 -12.45 14.54 -7.21
C ASN A 355 -13.19 13.28 -6.74
N PRO A 356 -14.42 13.42 -6.21
CA PRO A 356 -15.30 12.28 -6.04
C PRO A 356 -15.44 11.47 -7.34
N PRO A 357 -15.67 10.16 -7.25
CA PRO A 357 -15.83 9.32 -8.43
C PRO A 357 -17.04 9.76 -9.27
N LYS A 358 -16.91 9.66 -10.59
CA LYS A 358 -18.00 9.93 -11.52
C LYS A 358 -19.23 9.09 -11.18
N GLY A 359 -20.35 9.75 -10.90
CA GLY A 359 -21.60 9.10 -10.49
C GLY A 359 -21.74 8.85 -8.99
N ALA A 360 -20.91 9.49 -8.14
CA ALA A 360 -21.01 9.42 -6.68
C ALA A 360 -22.43 9.64 -6.16
N GLU A 361 -23.16 10.63 -6.69
CA GLU A 361 -24.56 10.92 -6.31
C GLU A 361 -25.49 9.73 -6.60
N LYS A 362 -25.43 9.16 -7.81
CA LYS A 362 -26.23 7.99 -8.18
C LYS A 362 -25.89 6.77 -7.32
N LEU A 363 -24.61 6.56 -7.02
CA LEU A 363 -24.20 5.49 -6.11
C LEU A 363 -24.71 5.75 -4.69
N SER A 364 -24.68 7.00 -4.24
CA SER A 364 -25.19 7.42 -2.93
C SER A 364 -26.69 7.13 -2.80
N GLU A 365 -27.47 7.50 -3.82
CA GLU A 365 -28.90 7.22 -3.92
C GLU A 365 -29.18 5.70 -3.93
N ALA A 366 -28.47 4.96 -4.77
CA ALA A 366 -28.62 3.51 -4.87
C ALA A 366 -28.30 2.80 -3.55
N MET A 367 -27.27 3.26 -2.84
CA MET A 367 -26.81 2.65 -1.58
C MET A 367 -27.53 3.23 -0.34
N GLY A 368 -28.28 4.32 -0.47
CA GLY A 368 -28.91 5.02 0.65
C GLY A 368 -27.90 5.57 1.65
N VAL A 369 -26.79 6.12 1.17
CA VAL A 369 -25.74 6.75 2.01
C VAL A 369 -25.69 8.26 1.78
N THR A 370 -25.01 8.98 2.67
CA THR A 370 -24.83 10.44 2.60
C THR A 370 -23.46 10.77 2.06
N LEU A 371 -23.40 11.77 1.16
CA LEU A 371 -22.14 12.39 0.76
C LEU A 371 -21.89 13.64 1.59
N ASN A 372 -20.62 13.92 1.87
CA ASN A 372 -20.21 15.18 2.47
C ASN A 372 -20.37 16.34 1.46
N LYS A 373 -20.14 17.57 1.93
CA LYS A 373 -20.25 18.79 1.09
C LYS A 373 -19.35 18.82 -0.16
N TYR A 374 -18.42 17.88 -0.29
CA TYR A 374 -17.51 17.74 -1.43
C TYR A 374 -17.90 16.60 -2.38
N GLY A 375 -18.95 15.84 -2.08
CA GLY A 375 -19.40 14.69 -2.88
C GLY A 375 -18.68 13.36 -2.57
N PHE A 376 -17.81 13.32 -1.56
CA PHE A 376 -17.22 12.07 -1.05
C PHE A 376 -18.14 11.41 -0.03
N ALA A 377 -17.96 10.13 0.29
CA ALA A 377 -18.74 9.48 1.33
C ALA A 377 -18.56 10.20 2.68
N GLU A 378 -19.67 10.52 3.34
CA GLU A 378 -19.62 11.12 4.67
C GLU A 378 -19.20 10.07 5.71
N THR A 379 -18.23 10.43 6.54
CA THR A 379 -17.71 9.62 7.65
C THR A 379 -17.48 10.52 8.88
N LYS A 380 -17.32 9.91 10.06
CA LYS A 380 -17.02 10.63 11.31
C LYS A 380 -15.62 10.28 11.80
N LEU A 381 -15.05 11.13 12.67
CA LEU A 381 -13.69 10.98 13.17
C LEU A 381 -13.46 9.61 13.86
N PHE A 382 -14.41 9.18 14.70
CA PHE A 382 -14.34 7.91 15.43
C PHE A 382 -14.96 6.71 14.72
N SER A 383 -15.54 6.93 13.53
CA SER A 383 -16.07 5.86 12.66
C SER A 383 -15.67 6.11 11.19
N PRO A 384 -14.37 6.18 10.88
CA PRO A 384 -13.85 6.62 9.57
C PRO A 384 -14.05 5.61 8.43
N LEU A 385 -14.65 4.46 8.74
CA LEU A 385 -14.91 3.33 7.83
C LEU A 385 -16.41 3.10 7.63
N GLU A 386 -17.26 3.80 8.38
CA GLU A 386 -18.70 3.59 8.43
C GLU A 386 -19.40 4.74 7.68
N THR A 387 -20.39 4.39 6.85
CA THR A 387 -21.24 5.39 6.18
C THR A 387 -22.41 5.80 7.07
N SER A 388 -23.30 6.66 6.57
CA SER A 388 -24.55 6.99 7.26
C SER A 388 -25.55 5.82 7.34
N ARG A 389 -25.35 4.73 6.57
CA ARG A 389 -26.19 3.52 6.58
C ARG A 389 -25.47 2.36 7.26
N LYS A 390 -26.07 1.84 8.32
CA LYS A 390 -25.57 0.66 9.04
C LYS A 390 -25.46 -0.56 8.10
N GLY A 391 -24.38 -1.34 8.23
CA GLY A 391 -24.06 -2.45 7.33
C GLY A 391 -23.43 -2.05 5.99
N VAL A 392 -23.27 -0.75 5.72
CA VAL A 392 -22.58 -0.20 4.54
C VAL A 392 -21.34 0.58 4.98
N TYR A 393 -20.18 0.15 4.50
CA TYR A 393 -18.86 0.66 4.88
C TYR A 393 -18.18 1.31 3.68
N VAL A 394 -17.13 2.11 3.92
CA VAL A 394 -16.40 2.81 2.86
C VAL A 394 -14.89 2.75 3.08
N CYS A 395 -14.13 2.64 1.99
CA CYS A 395 -12.68 2.70 2.01
C CYS A 395 -12.07 3.34 0.75
N GLY A 396 -10.77 3.59 0.81
CA GLY A 396 -10.00 4.16 -0.30
C GLY A 396 -10.35 5.63 -0.57
N ALA A 397 -10.09 6.07 -1.79
CA ALA A 397 -10.22 7.48 -2.17
C ALA A 397 -11.66 8.03 -2.14
N PHE A 398 -12.68 7.17 -2.01
CA PHE A 398 -14.08 7.61 -1.92
C PHE A 398 -14.45 8.20 -0.56
N SER A 399 -13.75 7.82 0.52
CA SER A 399 -13.94 8.43 1.85
C SER A 399 -13.22 9.79 1.97
N SER A 400 -12.10 9.95 1.27
CA SER A 400 -11.32 11.19 1.19
C SER A 400 -10.14 11.03 0.23
N PRO A 401 -9.58 12.12 -0.33
CA PRO A 401 -8.33 12.08 -1.09
C PRO A 401 -7.19 11.47 -0.27
N LYS A 402 -6.58 10.38 -0.75
CA LYS A 402 -5.50 9.65 -0.04
C LYS A 402 -4.65 8.80 -1.00
N ASP A 403 -3.50 8.35 -0.51
CA ASP A 403 -2.57 7.52 -1.25
C ASP A 403 -2.88 6.00 -1.13
N ILE A 404 -2.01 5.17 -1.74
CA ILE A 404 -2.16 3.71 -1.79
C ILE A 404 -2.02 3.06 -0.39
N PRO A 405 -0.98 3.33 0.42
CA PRO A 405 -0.84 2.75 1.76
C PRO A 405 -2.08 3.01 2.64
N ASP A 406 -2.54 4.25 2.70
CA ASP A 406 -3.70 4.60 3.51
C ASP A 406 -4.98 3.96 2.94
N SER A 407 -5.11 3.86 1.61
CA SER A 407 -6.22 3.14 0.96
C SER A 407 -6.24 1.66 1.27
N VAL A 408 -5.08 0.99 1.26
CA VAL A 408 -4.93 -0.44 1.56
C VAL A 408 -5.23 -0.71 3.04
N ALA A 409 -4.68 0.11 3.95
CA ALA A 409 -4.97 0.00 5.38
C ALA A 409 -6.46 0.22 5.68
N GLN A 410 -7.07 1.24 5.07
CA GLN A 410 -8.51 1.52 5.23
C GLN A 410 -9.39 0.41 4.64
N ALA A 411 -8.96 -0.23 3.54
CA ALA A 411 -9.67 -1.33 2.94
C ALA A 411 -9.73 -2.57 3.85
N SER A 412 -8.60 -2.95 4.45
CA SER A 412 -8.58 -3.98 5.49
C SER A 412 -9.46 -3.58 6.67
N GLY A 413 -9.46 -2.30 7.07
CA GLY A 413 -10.36 -1.82 8.12
C GLY A 413 -11.84 -2.00 7.77
N ALA A 414 -12.24 -1.62 6.57
CA ALA A 414 -13.62 -1.80 6.11
C ALA A 414 -14.01 -3.29 5.99
N ALA A 415 -13.05 -4.16 5.64
CA ALA A 415 -13.25 -5.61 5.67
C ALA A 415 -13.52 -6.13 7.10
N ALA A 416 -12.77 -5.69 8.12
CA ALA A 416 -13.07 -6.03 9.51
C ALA A 416 -14.47 -5.60 9.93
N LYS A 417 -14.87 -4.36 9.60
CA LYS A 417 -16.21 -3.84 9.91
C LYS A 417 -17.31 -4.65 9.21
N ALA A 418 -17.13 -4.93 7.92
CA ALA A 418 -18.07 -5.72 7.13
C ALA A 418 -18.20 -7.16 7.61
N ALA A 419 -17.08 -7.78 8.01
CA ALA A 419 -17.05 -9.12 8.60
C ALA A 419 -17.73 -9.15 9.98
N SER A 420 -17.47 -8.16 10.83
CA SER A 420 -18.05 -8.06 12.18
C SER A 420 -19.58 -8.05 12.16
N ALA A 421 -20.20 -7.32 11.23
CA ALA A 421 -21.66 -7.29 11.08
C ALA A 421 -22.29 -8.67 10.85
N ILE A 422 -21.56 -9.60 10.24
CA ILE A 422 -22.06 -10.92 9.82
C ILE A 422 -21.22 -12.09 10.35
N SER A 423 -20.42 -11.88 11.39
CA SER A 423 -19.48 -12.86 11.93
C SER A 423 -20.12 -14.20 12.30
N ALA A 424 -21.37 -14.17 12.78
CA ALA A 424 -22.14 -15.36 13.16
C ALA A 424 -22.45 -16.34 12.01
N VAL A 425 -22.32 -15.90 10.75
CA VAL A 425 -22.56 -16.73 9.55
C VAL A 425 -21.29 -16.89 8.69
N ARG A 426 -20.12 -16.66 9.28
CA ARG A 426 -18.82 -16.96 8.65
C ARG A 426 -18.77 -18.43 8.20
N GLY A 427 -18.19 -18.68 7.04
CA GLY A 427 -18.05 -20.03 6.48
C GLY A 427 -19.31 -20.62 5.86
N THR A 428 -20.49 -19.99 5.99
CA THR A 428 -21.75 -20.58 5.51
C THR A 428 -21.92 -20.59 3.98
N GLN A 429 -21.18 -19.75 3.26
CA GLN A 429 -21.26 -19.63 1.79
C GLN A 429 -19.90 -19.74 1.07
N VAL A 430 -18.84 -20.10 1.80
CA VAL A 430 -17.52 -20.32 1.18
C VAL A 430 -17.45 -21.68 0.51
N LYS A 431 -16.63 -21.77 -0.52
CA LYS A 431 -16.23 -23.01 -1.18
C LYS A 431 -14.82 -23.37 -0.70
N PRO A 432 -14.55 -24.65 -0.40
CA PRO A 432 -13.19 -25.10 -0.15
C PRO A 432 -12.34 -24.92 -1.40
N VAL A 433 -11.05 -24.64 -1.21
CA VAL A 433 -10.06 -24.63 -2.29
C VAL A 433 -9.70 -26.09 -2.57
N GLU A 434 -10.05 -26.60 -3.76
CA GLU A 434 -9.66 -27.94 -4.20
C GLU A 434 -8.60 -27.82 -5.29
N PHE A 435 -7.41 -28.36 -5.03
CA PHE A 435 -6.36 -28.49 -6.03
C PHE A 435 -6.46 -29.86 -6.73
N PRO A 436 -6.03 -29.98 -8.00
CA PRO A 436 -5.82 -31.28 -8.63
C PRO A 436 -4.88 -32.16 -7.79
N ALA A 437 -5.02 -33.48 -7.91
CA ALA A 437 -4.11 -34.41 -7.25
C ALA A 437 -2.66 -34.13 -7.69
N GLU A 438 -1.75 -34.08 -6.70
CA GLU A 438 -0.33 -33.87 -6.96
C GLU A 438 0.24 -35.07 -7.72
N ARG A 439 0.91 -34.80 -8.84
CA ARG A 439 1.60 -35.82 -9.63
C ARG A 439 2.94 -36.15 -8.95
N ASP A 440 3.13 -37.42 -8.62
CA ASP A 440 4.42 -37.93 -8.17
C ASP A 440 5.44 -37.88 -9.32
N VAL A 441 6.56 -37.21 -9.07
CA VAL A 441 7.68 -37.04 -10.02
C VAL A 441 9.01 -37.49 -9.44
N ALA A 442 9.01 -38.21 -8.31
CA ALA A 442 10.23 -38.59 -7.58
C ALA A 442 11.19 -39.46 -8.42
N ASN A 443 10.65 -40.26 -9.34
CA ASN A 443 11.41 -41.19 -10.20
C ASN A 443 11.47 -40.73 -11.67
N GLU A 444 11.13 -39.48 -11.96
CA GLU A 444 11.20 -38.94 -13.32
C GLU A 444 12.51 -38.18 -13.55
N GLU A 445 13.07 -38.30 -14.77
CA GLU A 445 14.16 -37.42 -15.21
C GLU A 445 13.72 -35.95 -15.16
N PRO A 446 14.57 -35.00 -14.72
CA PRO A 446 14.21 -33.60 -14.68
C PRO A 446 13.85 -33.05 -16.07
N ARG A 447 12.69 -32.41 -16.15
CA ARG A 447 12.11 -31.73 -17.32
C ARG A 447 11.71 -30.33 -16.91
N VAL A 448 12.63 -29.39 -17.11
CA VAL A 448 12.51 -28.00 -16.67
C VAL A 448 11.82 -27.16 -17.75
N GLY A 449 10.80 -26.40 -17.36
CA GLY A 449 10.24 -25.31 -18.18
C GLY A 449 10.78 -23.96 -17.74
N VAL A 450 11.39 -23.20 -18.66
CA VAL A 450 11.97 -21.88 -18.37
C VAL A 450 11.14 -20.76 -18.99
N PHE A 451 10.65 -19.82 -18.17
CA PHE A 451 9.82 -18.70 -18.62
C PHE A 451 10.53 -17.37 -18.35
N VAL A 452 10.99 -16.69 -19.40
CA VAL A 452 11.77 -15.46 -19.30
C VAL A 452 10.88 -14.22 -19.48
N CYS A 453 10.85 -13.34 -18.49
CA CYS A 453 9.96 -12.19 -18.47
C CYS A 453 10.62 -10.94 -19.07
N TRP A 454 9.88 -10.19 -19.90
CA TRP A 454 10.29 -8.85 -20.33
C TRP A 454 10.02 -7.77 -19.29
N CYS A 455 8.96 -7.94 -18.49
CA CYS A 455 8.47 -6.95 -17.53
C CYS A 455 8.32 -5.54 -18.17
N GLY A 456 7.86 -5.50 -19.43
CA GLY A 456 7.89 -4.31 -20.28
C GLY A 456 9.33 -3.91 -20.61
N ILE A 457 9.72 -2.68 -20.27
CA ILE A 457 11.10 -2.20 -20.43
C ILE A 457 11.96 -2.42 -19.17
N ASN A 458 11.37 -2.85 -18.05
CA ASN A 458 12.12 -3.01 -16.80
C ASN A 458 13.23 -4.07 -16.91
N ILE A 459 12.97 -5.16 -17.64
CA ILE A 459 13.99 -6.16 -17.99
C ILE A 459 14.38 -5.97 -19.44
N GLY A 460 13.40 -5.96 -20.35
CA GLY A 460 13.62 -5.88 -21.80
C GLY A 460 14.29 -4.61 -22.33
N GLY A 461 14.33 -3.52 -21.53
CA GLY A 461 15.05 -2.30 -21.88
C GLY A 461 16.58 -2.41 -21.72
N VAL A 462 17.04 -3.39 -20.95
CA VAL A 462 18.46 -3.59 -20.58
C VAL A 462 18.96 -4.97 -20.99
N VAL A 463 18.22 -6.04 -20.65
CA VAL A 463 18.55 -7.44 -20.94
C VAL A 463 17.94 -7.84 -22.29
N ASN A 464 18.72 -8.49 -23.15
CA ASN A 464 18.20 -9.11 -24.37
C ASN A 464 17.46 -10.42 -24.01
N VAL A 465 16.17 -10.28 -23.69
CA VAL A 465 15.30 -11.38 -23.26
C VAL A 465 15.21 -12.53 -24.28
N PRO A 466 15.10 -12.29 -25.59
CA PRO A 466 15.15 -13.35 -26.60
C PRO A 466 16.43 -14.18 -26.51
N SER A 467 17.59 -13.52 -26.33
CA SER A 467 18.89 -14.21 -26.18
C SER A 467 18.90 -15.13 -24.95
N VAL A 468 18.36 -14.65 -23.82
CA VAL A 468 18.29 -15.44 -22.58
C VAL A 468 17.37 -16.66 -22.75
N ALA A 469 16.23 -16.51 -23.42
CA ALA A 469 15.32 -17.62 -23.68
C ALA A 469 15.94 -18.67 -24.64
N GLU A 470 16.61 -18.23 -25.70
CA GLU A 470 17.33 -19.13 -26.63
C GLU A 470 18.53 -19.82 -25.97
N TYR A 471 19.22 -19.13 -25.06
CA TYR A 471 20.26 -19.73 -24.24
C TYR A 471 19.68 -20.81 -23.30
N ALA A 472 18.55 -20.53 -22.64
CA ALA A 472 17.90 -21.47 -21.74
C ALA A 472 17.53 -22.79 -22.43
N LYS A 473 17.10 -22.76 -23.70
CA LYS A 473 16.78 -23.97 -24.50
C LYS A 473 17.96 -24.94 -24.64
N LYS A 474 19.20 -24.45 -24.51
CA LYS A 474 20.42 -25.25 -24.68
C LYS A 474 20.92 -25.86 -23.37
N LEU A 475 20.33 -25.47 -22.23
CA LEU A 475 20.75 -25.97 -20.93
C LEU A 475 20.28 -27.42 -20.70
N PRO A 476 21.05 -28.22 -19.94
CA PRO A 476 20.64 -29.57 -19.55
C PRO A 476 19.25 -29.58 -18.90
N HIS A 477 18.48 -30.64 -19.14
CA HIS A 477 17.14 -30.87 -18.58
C HIS A 477 16.04 -29.87 -19.00
N VAL A 478 16.35 -28.79 -19.73
CA VAL A 478 15.34 -27.86 -20.21
C VAL A 478 14.54 -28.48 -21.36
N ALA A 479 13.28 -28.81 -21.06
CA ALA A 479 12.35 -29.40 -22.02
C ALA A 479 11.55 -28.35 -22.79
N TYR A 480 11.40 -27.15 -22.22
CA TYR A 480 10.66 -26.04 -22.82
C TYR A 480 11.24 -24.71 -22.33
N ALA A 481 11.34 -23.74 -23.22
CA ALA A 481 11.65 -22.37 -22.83
C ALA A 481 10.98 -21.36 -23.75
N GLU A 482 10.43 -20.31 -23.15
CA GLU A 482 9.77 -19.22 -23.86
C GLU A 482 10.01 -17.87 -23.19
N GLU A 483 9.72 -16.81 -23.93
CA GLU A 483 9.67 -15.45 -23.41
C GLU A 483 8.23 -14.94 -23.31
N ASN A 484 7.96 -14.14 -22.29
CA ASN A 484 6.65 -13.58 -22.03
C ASN A 484 6.74 -12.11 -21.64
N LEU A 485 5.81 -11.28 -22.12
CA LEU A 485 5.83 -9.85 -21.82
C LEU A 485 5.68 -9.60 -20.31
N TYR A 486 4.75 -10.31 -19.66
CA TYR A 486 4.50 -10.26 -18.22
C TYR A 486 4.18 -11.65 -17.68
N THR A 487 5.18 -12.36 -17.14
CA THR A 487 4.98 -13.73 -16.65
C THR A 487 3.99 -13.84 -15.48
N CYS A 488 3.81 -12.77 -14.70
CA CYS A 488 2.85 -12.71 -13.60
C CYS A 488 1.39 -12.47 -14.03
N SER A 489 1.12 -12.23 -15.31
CA SER A 489 -0.24 -12.08 -15.82
C SER A 489 -1.04 -13.38 -15.71
N GLN A 490 -2.38 -13.26 -15.65
CA GLN A 490 -3.26 -14.42 -15.49
C GLN A 490 -3.16 -15.39 -16.68
N ASP A 491 -3.11 -14.88 -17.91
CA ASP A 491 -2.97 -15.69 -19.12
C ASP A 491 -1.64 -16.42 -19.18
N THR A 492 -0.56 -15.77 -18.76
CA THR A 492 0.75 -16.44 -18.74
C THR A 492 0.78 -17.51 -17.65
N GLN A 493 0.11 -17.31 -16.52
CA GLN A 493 -0.05 -18.38 -15.52
C GLN A 493 -0.87 -19.56 -16.07
N ASP A 494 -1.96 -19.31 -16.81
CA ASP A 494 -2.70 -20.37 -17.49
C ASP A 494 -1.87 -21.09 -18.56
N ARG A 495 -1.01 -20.37 -19.29
CA ARG A 495 -0.04 -20.96 -20.23
C ARG A 495 1.00 -21.80 -19.52
N ILE A 496 1.54 -21.36 -18.39
CA ILE A 496 2.47 -22.16 -17.56
C ILE A 496 1.78 -23.47 -17.17
N LYS A 497 0.53 -23.45 -16.68
CA LYS A 497 -0.23 -24.67 -16.35
C LYS A 497 -0.39 -25.60 -17.55
N ASN A 498 -0.79 -25.06 -18.71
CA ASN A 498 -0.94 -25.85 -19.93
C ASN A 498 0.39 -26.47 -20.38
N ASN A 499 1.48 -25.69 -20.34
CA ASN A 499 2.81 -26.16 -20.71
C ASN A 499 3.36 -27.21 -19.73
N ILE A 500 3.02 -27.14 -18.43
CA ILE A 500 3.34 -28.19 -17.46
C ILE A 500 2.74 -29.53 -17.92
N ILE A 501 1.49 -29.51 -18.37
CA ILE A 501 0.77 -30.70 -18.82
C ILE A 501 1.27 -31.16 -20.21
N GLU A 502 1.29 -30.25 -21.19
CA GLU A 502 1.63 -30.54 -22.60
C GLU A 502 3.05 -31.07 -22.77
N HIS A 503 4.03 -30.40 -22.14
CA HIS A 503 5.44 -30.78 -22.24
C HIS A 503 5.88 -31.74 -21.14
N LYS A 504 4.96 -32.19 -20.28
CA LYS A 504 5.22 -33.03 -19.11
C LYS A 504 6.35 -32.46 -18.26
N LEU A 505 6.31 -31.16 -18.00
CA LEU A 505 7.32 -30.49 -17.17
C LEU A 505 7.14 -30.95 -15.74
N ASN A 506 8.23 -31.24 -15.05
CA ASN A 506 8.22 -31.60 -13.63
C ASN A 506 9.01 -30.62 -12.77
N ARG A 507 9.61 -29.58 -13.37
CA ARG A 507 10.24 -28.44 -12.70
C ARG A 507 9.93 -27.17 -13.48
N VAL A 508 9.81 -26.03 -12.79
CA VAL A 508 9.53 -24.74 -13.43
C VAL A 508 10.54 -23.69 -12.94
N VAL A 509 11.16 -22.99 -13.89
CA VAL A 509 12.01 -21.83 -13.62
C VAL A 509 11.36 -20.59 -14.22
N VAL A 510 11.18 -19.55 -13.41
CA VAL A 510 10.75 -18.23 -13.91
C VAL A 510 11.91 -17.25 -13.76
N ALA A 511 12.38 -16.70 -14.88
CA ALA A 511 13.39 -15.67 -14.90
C ALA A 511 12.73 -14.29 -14.98
N SER A 512 12.59 -13.61 -13.84
CA SER A 512 11.87 -12.34 -13.77
C SER A 512 12.31 -11.44 -12.61
N CYS A 513 11.39 -11.10 -11.71
CA CYS A 513 11.55 -10.20 -10.58
C CYS A 513 12.00 -10.92 -9.29
N THR A 514 11.82 -10.27 -8.14
CA THR A 514 12.19 -10.83 -6.84
C THR A 514 11.23 -11.94 -6.36
N PRO A 515 11.75 -13.08 -5.86
CA PRO A 515 10.93 -14.14 -5.27
C PRO A 515 10.09 -13.65 -4.09
N ARG A 516 10.58 -12.64 -3.35
CA ARG A 516 9.87 -12.03 -2.21
C ARG A 516 8.44 -11.56 -2.52
N THR A 517 8.13 -11.30 -3.80
CA THR A 517 6.82 -10.76 -4.21
C THR A 517 5.98 -11.74 -5.01
N HIS A 518 6.59 -12.52 -5.91
CA HIS A 518 5.86 -13.32 -6.90
C HIS A 518 6.11 -14.83 -6.80
N GLU A 519 7.02 -15.30 -5.95
CA GLU A 519 7.18 -16.74 -5.74
C GLU A 519 5.87 -17.42 -5.28
N PRO A 520 5.11 -16.88 -4.30
CA PRO A 520 3.84 -17.49 -3.90
C PRO A 520 2.83 -17.62 -5.05
N LEU A 521 2.83 -16.65 -5.98
CA LEU A 521 1.96 -16.66 -7.16
C LEU A 521 2.28 -17.81 -8.10
N PHE A 522 3.57 -18.04 -8.38
CA PHE A 522 4.00 -19.12 -9.26
C PHE A 522 3.88 -20.48 -8.59
N ARG A 523 4.20 -20.58 -7.29
CA ARG A 523 3.95 -21.77 -6.47
C ARG A 523 2.48 -22.20 -6.51
N ALA A 524 1.54 -21.27 -6.33
CA ALA A 524 0.11 -21.55 -6.48
C ALA A 524 -0.26 -22.00 -7.91
N THR A 525 0.39 -21.45 -8.93
CA THR A 525 0.20 -21.87 -10.33
C THR A 525 0.63 -23.32 -10.57
N LEU A 526 1.72 -23.77 -9.93
CA LEU A 526 2.13 -25.18 -10.00
C LEU A 526 1.11 -26.09 -9.32
N ARG A 527 0.61 -25.74 -8.12
CA ARG A 527 -0.43 -26.53 -7.42
C ARG A 527 -1.67 -26.69 -8.27
N GLU A 528 -2.12 -25.63 -8.95
CA GLU A 528 -3.26 -25.69 -9.87
C GLU A 528 -3.02 -26.55 -11.13
N ALA A 529 -1.76 -26.83 -11.48
CA ALA A 529 -1.40 -27.78 -12.54
C ALA A 529 -1.21 -29.21 -12.01
N GLY A 530 -1.39 -29.46 -10.71
CA GLY A 530 -1.10 -30.73 -10.05
C GLY A 530 0.39 -31.01 -9.87
N LEU A 531 1.24 -29.97 -9.84
CA LEU A 531 2.67 -30.09 -9.54
C LEU A 531 2.97 -29.51 -8.16
N ASN A 532 3.86 -30.18 -7.41
CA ASN A 532 4.30 -29.72 -6.11
C ASN A 532 4.90 -28.30 -6.19
N GLU A 533 4.53 -27.42 -5.26
CA GLU A 533 4.94 -26.01 -5.30
C GLU A 533 6.45 -25.80 -5.10
N TYR A 534 7.14 -26.74 -4.46
CA TYR A 534 8.58 -26.68 -4.19
C TYR A 534 9.44 -27.13 -5.37
N LEU A 535 8.82 -27.50 -6.48
CA LEU A 535 9.46 -27.80 -7.77
C LEU A 535 9.61 -26.56 -8.65
N PHE A 536 9.52 -25.39 -8.03
CA PHE A 536 9.66 -24.08 -8.63
C PHE A 536 10.97 -23.41 -8.18
N GLU A 537 11.65 -22.73 -9.09
CA GLU A 537 12.80 -21.87 -8.78
C GLU A 537 12.68 -20.53 -9.53
N MET A 538 13.21 -19.46 -8.96
CA MET A 538 13.13 -18.13 -9.56
C MET A 538 14.52 -17.54 -9.81
N ALA A 539 14.79 -17.16 -11.07
CA ALA A 539 15.97 -16.37 -11.41
C ALA A 539 15.63 -14.87 -11.39
N ASN A 540 16.19 -14.14 -10.43
CA ASN A 540 15.97 -12.70 -10.31
C ASN A 540 16.85 -11.92 -11.30
N ILE A 541 16.34 -11.70 -12.52
CA ILE A 541 17.04 -10.98 -13.59
C ILE A 541 16.63 -9.51 -13.69
N ARG A 542 15.84 -9.00 -12.73
CA ARG A 542 15.43 -7.60 -12.68
C ARG A 542 16.15 -6.83 -11.59
N ASP A 543 15.74 -7.03 -10.35
CA ASP A 543 16.22 -6.32 -9.17
C ASP A 543 17.72 -6.56 -8.95
N GLN A 544 18.20 -7.75 -9.31
CA GLN A 544 19.63 -8.13 -9.20
C GLN A 544 20.40 -8.03 -10.53
N CYS A 545 19.76 -7.60 -11.62
CA CYS A 545 20.43 -7.51 -12.93
C CYS A 545 19.99 -6.28 -13.73
N SER A 546 18.84 -6.29 -14.41
CA SER A 546 18.48 -5.21 -15.34
C SER A 546 18.46 -3.82 -14.70
N TRP A 547 17.91 -3.66 -13.49
CA TRP A 547 17.79 -2.36 -12.83
C TRP A 547 19.13 -1.79 -12.36
N VAL A 548 20.05 -2.66 -11.92
CA VAL A 548 21.35 -2.23 -11.37
C VAL A 548 22.44 -2.10 -12.43
N HIS A 549 22.18 -2.59 -13.65
CA HIS A 549 23.14 -2.62 -14.77
C HIS A 549 22.62 -1.92 -16.02
N MET A 550 21.79 -0.89 -15.86
CA MET A 550 21.11 -0.21 -16.97
C MET A 550 22.05 0.39 -18.04
N HIS A 551 23.30 0.66 -17.67
CA HIS A 551 24.33 1.20 -18.55
C HIS A 551 25.24 0.13 -19.18
N GLU A 552 25.09 -1.15 -18.81
CA GLU A 552 25.96 -2.26 -19.23
C GLU A 552 25.16 -3.41 -19.86
N LYS A 553 24.30 -3.10 -20.85
CA LYS A 553 23.29 -4.02 -21.41
C LYS A 553 23.83 -5.40 -21.82
N GLU A 554 24.99 -5.45 -22.45
CA GLU A 554 25.62 -6.71 -22.87
C GLU A 554 26.06 -7.55 -21.66
N ALA A 555 26.68 -6.92 -20.67
CA ALA A 555 27.08 -7.59 -19.44
C ALA A 555 25.87 -8.01 -18.59
N ALA A 556 24.81 -7.19 -18.57
CA ALA A 556 23.54 -7.52 -17.94
C ALA A 556 22.89 -8.74 -18.61
N THR A 557 22.86 -8.80 -19.94
CA THR A 557 22.34 -9.97 -20.68
C THR A 557 23.11 -11.23 -20.33
N ARG A 558 24.45 -11.14 -20.32
CA ARG A 558 25.30 -12.26 -19.90
C ARG A 558 24.98 -12.68 -18.46
N LYS A 559 24.94 -11.74 -17.52
CA LYS A 559 24.57 -12.04 -16.13
C LYS A 559 23.20 -12.72 -16.02
N ALA A 560 22.21 -12.30 -16.81
CA ALA A 560 20.89 -12.93 -16.82
C ALA A 560 20.94 -14.39 -17.31
N GLU A 561 21.72 -14.69 -18.36
CA GLU A 561 21.97 -16.08 -18.80
C GLU A 561 22.59 -16.93 -17.70
N ASP A 562 23.59 -16.40 -16.97
CA ASP A 562 24.23 -17.13 -15.86
C ASP A 562 23.25 -17.37 -14.70
N LEU A 563 22.44 -16.37 -14.34
CA LEU A 563 21.41 -16.51 -13.31
C LEU A 563 20.34 -17.56 -13.69
N VAL A 564 19.95 -17.62 -14.98
CA VAL A 564 19.04 -18.67 -15.47
C VAL A 564 19.71 -20.04 -15.42
N ARG A 565 20.97 -20.16 -15.83
CA ARG A 565 21.73 -21.42 -15.73
C ARG A 565 21.83 -21.91 -14.29
N MET A 566 22.15 -21.01 -13.36
CA MET A 566 22.18 -21.28 -11.92
C MET A 566 20.83 -21.80 -11.41
N ALA A 567 19.73 -21.13 -11.77
CA ALA A 567 18.38 -21.54 -11.35
C ALA A 567 17.98 -22.90 -11.95
N VAL A 568 18.28 -23.16 -13.23
CA VAL A 568 18.01 -24.46 -13.87
C VAL A 568 18.81 -25.58 -13.19
N ALA A 569 20.09 -25.34 -12.88
CA ALA A 569 20.95 -26.32 -12.23
C ALA A 569 20.50 -26.67 -10.80
N LYS A 570 19.90 -25.71 -10.08
CA LYS A 570 19.23 -25.97 -8.80
C LYS A 570 17.90 -26.69 -9.01
N ALA A 571 17.08 -26.20 -9.93
CA ALA A 571 15.75 -26.73 -10.22
C ALA A 571 15.77 -28.22 -10.61
N SER A 572 16.80 -28.68 -11.33
CA SER A 572 16.95 -30.09 -11.69
C SER A 572 17.13 -31.03 -10.49
N LEU A 573 17.47 -30.51 -9.31
CA LEU A 573 17.69 -31.29 -8.09
C LEU A 573 16.55 -31.16 -7.07
N LEU A 574 15.68 -30.15 -7.22
CA LEU A 574 14.55 -29.91 -6.32
C LEU A 574 13.70 -31.16 -6.16
N GLN A 575 13.16 -31.36 -4.95
CA GLN A 575 12.33 -32.51 -4.59
C GLN A 575 10.95 -32.08 -4.09
N PRO A 576 9.99 -33.04 -4.11
CA PRO A 576 8.83 -33.11 -3.28
C PRO A 576 8.91 -32.46 -1.91
N LEU A 577 8.24 -31.37 -1.54
CA LEU A 577 8.13 -31.04 -0.11
C LEU A 577 6.67 -30.96 0.33
N GLU A 578 6.41 -31.43 1.55
CA GLU A 578 5.10 -31.42 2.17
C GLU A 578 4.98 -30.24 3.13
N LYS A 579 3.81 -29.60 3.14
CA LYS A 579 3.46 -28.62 4.17
C LYS A 579 2.80 -29.32 5.33
N HIS A 580 3.26 -29.00 6.54
CA HIS A 580 2.62 -29.47 7.76
C HIS A 580 1.49 -28.53 8.16
N LYS A 581 0.41 -29.10 8.69
CA LYS A 581 -0.67 -28.30 9.26
C LYS A 581 -0.38 -27.96 10.71
N ILE A 582 -0.55 -26.70 11.04
CA ILE A 582 -0.37 -26.15 12.38
C ILE A 582 -1.74 -25.73 12.90
N HIS A 583 -2.12 -26.21 14.08
CA HIS A 583 -3.33 -25.74 14.76
C HIS A 583 -3.19 -24.27 15.17
N VAL A 584 -4.25 -23.48 15.03
CA VAL A 584 -4.27 -22.06 15.42
C VAL A 584 -4.94 -21.90 16.78
N THR A 585 -4.23 -21.28 17.74
CA THR A 585 -4.83 -20.80 18.98
C THR A 585 -5.73 -19.60 18.66
N PRO A 586 -7.06 -19.67 18.88
CA PRO A 586 -8.03 -18.68 18.40
C PRO A 586 -8.11 -17.44 19.31
N GLY A 587 -6.97 -16.80 19.54
CA GLY A 587 -6.87 -15.58 20.32
C GLY A 587 -5.72 -14.68 19.90
N ALA A 588 -5.79 -13.40 20.26
CA ALA A 588 -4.79 -12.39 19.91
C ALA A 588 -4.15 -11.76 21.14
N LEU A 589 -2.88 -11.39 21.03
CA LEU A 589 -2.22 -10.43 21.92
C LEU A 589 -2.24 -9.04 21.28
N VAL A 590 -2.75 -8.03 21.99
CA VAL A 590 -2.66 -6.62 21.58
C VAL A 590 -1.80 -5.87 22.59
N VAL A 591 -0.70 -5.28 22.12
CA VAL A 591 0.28 -4.56 22.97
C VAL A 591 0.08 -3.06 22.84
N GLY A 592 -0.48 -2.43 23.88
CA GLY A 592 -0.75 -1.00 23.99
C GLY A 592 -2.25 -0.70 24.09
N GLY A 593 -2.67 -0.04 25.16
CA GLY A 593 -4.06 0.31 25.49
C GLY A 593 -4.49 1.71 25.06
N GLY A 594 -3.85 2.29 24.03
CA GLY A 594 -4.32 3.51 23.37
C GLY A 594 -5.51 3.27 22.45
N VAL A 595 -5.99 4.32 21.78
CA VAL A 595 -7.11 4.26 20.81
C VAL A 595 -6.95 3.12 19.80
N SER A 596 -5.76 2.98 19.21
CA SER A 596 -5.49 1.93 18.23
C SER A 596 -5.60 0.52 18.82
N GLY A 597 -4.96 0.25 19.97
CA GLY A 597 -5.00 -1.09 20.54
C GLY A 597 -6.38 -1.46 21.10
N MET A 598 -7.08 -0.52 21.73
CA MET A 598 -8.47 -0.74 22.15
C MET A 598 -9.40 -1.01 20.95
N THR A 599 -9.22 -0.28 19.84
CA THR A 599 -9.98 -0.51 18.61
C THR A 599 -9.68 -1.91 18.05
N ALA A 600 -8.40 -2.27 17.89
CA ALA A 600 -8.02 -3.58 17.37
C ALA A 600 -8.54 -4.73 18.25
N ALA A 601 -8.47 -4.58 19.57
CA ALA A 601 -9.00 -5.57 20.51
C ALA A 601 -10.52 -5.74 20.36
N LEU A 602 -11.28 -4.65 20.25
CA LEU A 602 -12.73 -4.72 20.05
C LEU A 602 -13.09 -5.33 18.70
N GLU A 603 -12.40 -4.99 17.61
CA GLU A 603 -12.70 -5.53 16.28
C GLU A 603 -12.50 -7.06 16.19
N ILE A 604 -11.53 -7.60 16.92
CA ILE A 604 -11.30 -9.05 17.04
C ILE A 604 -12.33 -9.69 17.98
N ALA A 605 -12.55 -9.10 19.14
CA ALA A 605 -13.46 -9.60 20.17
C ALA A 605 -14.93 -9.64 19.70
N ASP A 606 -15.38 -8.59 18.98
CA ASP A 606 -16.74 -8.50 18.42
C ASP A 606 -16.99 -9.58 17.34
N GLN A 607 -15.93 -10.20 16.83
CA GLN A 607 -15.98 -11.34 15.90
C GLN A 607 -15.87 -12.71 16.58
N GLY A 608 -15.77 -12.74 17.92
CA GLY A 608 -15.87 -13.96 18.74
C GLY A 608 -14.55 -14.54 19.25
N PHE A 609 -13.41 -13.92 18.92
CA PHE A 609 -12.08 -14.40 19.28
C PHE A 609 -11.59 -13.79 20.60
N GLU A 610 -10.80 -14.55 21.36
CA GLU A 610 -10.23 -14.06 22.63
C GLU A 610 -9.13 -13.02 22.38
N VAL A 611 -9.03 -12.02 23.26
CA VAL A 611 -8.00 -10.98 23.17
C VAL A 611 -7.36 -10.74 24.52
N HIS A 612 -6.03 -10.80 24.56
CA HIS A 612 -5.23 -10.30 25.67
C HIS A 612 -4.76 -8.88 25.34
N LEU A 613 -5.38 -7.86 25.95
CA LEU A 613 -4.99 -6.46 25.79
C LEU A 613 -4.05 -6.06 26.93
N VAL A 614 -2.80 -5.73 26.58
CA VAL A 614 -1.74 -5.40 27.54
C VAL A 614 -1.43 -3.91 27.49
N GLU A 615 -1.51 -3.23 28.62
CA GLU A 615 -1.17 -1.82 28.81
C GLU A 615 -0.14 -1.69 29.92
N LYS A 616 0.96 -0.98 29.62
CA LYS A 616 2.07 -0.79 30.57
C LYS A 616 1.71 0.18 31.68
N GLU A 617 0.87 1.16 31.39
CA GLU A 617 0.37 2.13 32.36
C GLU A 617 -0.79 1.54 33.19
N ALA A 618 -1.12 2.17 34.32
CA ALA A 618 -2.23 1.74 35.16
C ALA A 618 -3.61 1.93 34.49
N GLU A 619 -3.68 2.73 33.44
CA GLU A 619 -4.92 3.15 32.78
C GLU A 619 -4.78 3.13 31.26
N LEU A 620 -5.89 2.83 30.59
CA LEU A 620 -6.03 2.92 29.15
C LEU A 620 -6.00 4.38 28.65
N GLY A 621 -6.01 4.54 27.33
CA GLY A 621 -6.30 5.80 26.63
C GLY A 621 -5.11 6.47 25.94
N GLY A 622 -3.87 6.20 26.37
CA GLY A 622 -2.66 6.72 25.74
C GLY A 622 -2.69 8.25 25.57
N ASN A 623 -2.22 8.74 24.41
CA ASN A 623 -2.15 10.18 24.12
C ASN A 623 -3.51 10.87 24.01
N MET A 624 -4.61 10.14 23.78
CA MET A 624 -5.94 10.75 23.66
C MET A 624 -6.37 11.44 24.97
N LYS A 625 -5.87 10.99 26.13
CA LYS A 625 -6.10 11.62 27.45
C LYS A 625 -5.62 13.08 27.52
N LYS A 626 -4.65 13.45 26.68
CA LYS A 626 -4.04 14.78 26.63
C LYS A 626 -4.75 15.74 25.68
N ILE A 627 -5.66 15.25 24.85
CA ILE A 627 -6.39 16.06 23.86
C ILE A 627 -7.63 16.64 24.53
N ARG A 628 -7.84 17.96 24.39
CA ARG A 628 -9.04 18.67 24.88
C ARG A 628 -9.97 19.11 23.77
N PHE A 629 -9.43 19.38 22.58
CA PHE A 629 -10.21 19.89 21.46
C PHE A 629 -9.97 19.07 20.20
N LEU A 630 -11.05 18.68 19.53
CA LEU A 630 -11.00 18.05 18.21
C LEU A 630 -11.50 19.02 17.14
N PRO A 631 -10.90 19.02 15.94
CA PRO A 631 -11.36 19.85 14.83
C PRO A 631 -12.84 19.63 14.49
N SER A 632 -13.31 18.39 14.62
CA SER A 632 -14.67 17.96 14.33
C SER A 632 -15.69 18.30 15.44
N GLY A 633 -15.23 18.79 16.59
CA GLY A 633 -16.09 19.27 17.69
C GLY A 633 -16.60 18.19 18.65
N GLU A 634 -16.34 16.90 18.41
CA GLU A 634 -16.61 15.84 19.40
C GLU A 634 -15.77 16.06 20.68
N ASP A 635 -16.28 15.58 21.82
CA ASP A 635 -15.57 15.60 23.11
C ASP A 635 -14.62 14.39 23.21
N PRO A 636 -13.28 14.61 23.20
CA PRO A 636 -12.32 13.52 23.33
C PRO A 636 -12.51 12.67 24.58
N ALA A 637 -12.81 13.30 25.73
CA ALA A 637 -12.91 12.57 26.98
C ALA A 637 -14.12 11.64 26.98
N ALA A 638 -15.25 12.11 26.44
CA ALA A 638 -16.45 11.30 26.29
C ALA A 638 -16.26 10.13 25.32
N GLU A 639 -15.63 10.35 24.17
CA GLU A 639 -15.36 9.29 23.19
C GLU A 639 -14.37 8.25 23.73
N LEU A 640 -13.33 8.70 24.44
CA LEU A 640 -12.40 7.80 25.12
C LEU A 640 -13.11 6.96 26.19
N ALA A 641 -13.94 7.58 27.03
CA ALA A 641 -14.69 6.86 28.06
C ALA A 641 -15.63 5.80 27.47
N LYS A 642 -16.29 6.07 26.34
CA LYS A 642 -17.11 5.07 25.61
C LYS A 642 -16.26 3.89 25.14
N LEU A 643 -15.08 4.17 24.58
CA LEU A 643 -14.16 3.14 24.09
C LEU A 643 -13.66 2.26 25.24
N GLU A 644 -13.23 2.87 26.35
CA GLU A 644 -12.80 2.14 27.54
C GLU A 644 -13.92 1.30 28.16
N ALA A 645 -15.14 1.84 28.23
CA ALA A 645 -16.30 1.11 28.74
C ALA A 645 -16.58 -0.14 27.90
N ARG A 646 -16.53 -0.02 26.56
CA ARG A 646 -16.68 -1.18 25.66
C ARG A 646 -15.61 -2.23 25.91
N VAL A 647 -14.34 -1.85 26.00
CA VAL A 647 -13.24 -2.77 26.28
C VAL A 647 -13.44 -3.51 27.61
N ARG A 648 -13.75 -2.78 28.69
CA ARG A 648 -13.93 -3.36 30.03
C ARG A 648 -15.16 -4.26 30.15
N SER A 649 -16.20 -3.99 29.35
CA SER A 649 -17.45 -4.76 29.36
C SER A 649 -17.44 -5.99 28.44
N ASN A 650 -16.47 -6.09 27.52
CA ASN A 650 -16.43 -7.17 26.54
C ASN A 650 -15.88 -8.46 27.17
N PRO A 651 -16.65 -9.56 27.21
CA PRO A 651 -16.24 -10.80 27.88
C PRO A 651 -15.08 -11.53 27.18
N LYS A 652 -14.78 -11.18 25.92
CA LYS A 652 -13.69 -11.76 25.12
C LYS A 652 -12.36 -11.00 25.28
N ILE A 653 -12.34 -9.92 26.07
CA ILE A 653 -11.12 -9.14 26.29
C ILE A 653 -10.62 -9.35 27.73
N SER A 654 -9.46 -10.00 27.84
CA SER A 654 -8.67 -10.05 29.06
C SER A 654 -7.76 -8.83 29.12
N LEU A 655 -8.05 -7.89 30.02
CA LEU A 655 -7.31 -6.63 30.17
C LEU A 655 -6.21 -6.74 31.24
N TYR A 656 -4.98 -6.41 30.87
CA TYR A 656 -3.81 -6.37 31.76
C TYR A 656 -3.22 -4.97 31.78
N THR A 657 -3.51 -4.18 32.82
CA THR A 657 -2.91 -2.84 33.05
C THR A 657 -1.70 -2.94 33.98
N GLY A 658 -0.81 -1.95 33.96
CA GLY A 658 0.43 -1.98 34.75
C GLY A 658 1.33 -3.17 34.40
N THR A 659 1.21 -3.67 33.17
CA THR A 659 1.77 -4.95 32.72
C THR A 659 2.51 -4.77 31.40
N GLN A 660 3.67 -5.40 31.26
CA GLN A 660 4.49 -5.34 30.05
C GLN A 660 4.77 -6.75 29.52
N VAL A 661 5.09 -6.82 28.23
CA VAL A 661 5.60 -8.05 27.61
C VAL A 661 7.07 -8.25 28.03
N ALA A 662 7.35 -9.39 28.64
CA ALA A 662 8.69 -9.76 29.11
C ALA A 662 9.42 -10.69 28.14
N GLU A 663 8.69 -11.61 27.49
CA GLU A 663 9.23 -12.58 26.53
C GLU A 663 8.12 -13.02 25.57
N VAL A 664 8.48 -13.26 24.31
CA VAL A 664 7.59 -13.83 23.29
C VAL A 664 8.31 -15.00 22.64
N ASP A 665 7.71 -16.18 22.75
CA ASP A 665 8.16 -17.41 22.13
C ASP A 665 7.09 -17.95 21.17
N GLY A 666 7.48 -18.93 20.36
CA GLY A 666 6.58 -19.60 19.43
C GLY A 666 6.52 -18.94 18.06
N TYR A 667 5.42 -19.15 17.35
CA TYR A 667 5.26 -18.80 15.95
C TYR A 667 3.79 -18.55 15.63
N VAL A 668 3.51 -18.08 14.40
CA VAL A 668 2.15 -17.85 13.90
C VAL A 668 1.22 -19.03 14.24
N GLY A 669 0.07 -18.72 14.84
CA GLY A 669 -0.90 -19.70 15.34
C GLY A 669 -0.61 -20.25 16.75
N ASN A 670 0.65 -20.23 17.22
CA ASN A 670 1.06 -20.80 18.51
C ASN A 670 2.15 -19.96 19.18
N PHE A 671 1.82 -18.72 19.54
CA PHE A 671 2.68 -17.90 20.37
C PHE A 671 2.40 -18.15 21.84
N GLU A 672 3.47 -18.10 22.63
CA GLU A 672 3.41 -18.06 24.09
C GLU A 672 4.10 -16.79 24.56
N THR A 673 3.45 -16.03 25.42
CA THR A 673 3.96 -14.72 25.86
C THR A 673 3.93 -14.64 27.37
N THR A 674 5.09 -14.27 27.93
CA THR A 674 5.23 -13.98 29.35
C THR A 674 4.94 -12.50 29.59
N LEU A 675 3.91 -12.23 30.39
CA LEU A 675 3.52 -10.91 30.85
C LEU A 675 4.10 -10.66 32.24
N ALA A 676 4.78 -9.53 32.44
CA ALA A 676 5.32 -9.12 33.72
C ALA A 676 4.59 -7.89 34.26
N SER A 677 4.10 -7.98 35.49
CA SER A 677 3.61 -6.87 36.30
C SER A 677 4.46 -6.74 37.56
N ALA A 678 4.32 -5.65 38.31
CA ALA A 678 5.02 -5.49 39.59
C ALA A 678 4.72 -6.61 40.63
N ALA A 679 3.61 -7.33 40.47
CA ALA A 679 3.14 -8.32 41.44
C ALA A 679 3.33 -9.78 40.99
N LYS A 680 3.35 -10.05 39.68
CA LYS A 680 3.30 -11.41 39.14
C LYS A 680 3.72 -11.48 37.66
N GLU A 681 4.33 -12.60 37.29
CA GLU A 681 4.48 -13.05 35.90
C GLU A 681 3.35 -14.02 35.51
N THR A 682 2.78 -13.84 34.32
CA THR A 682 1.70 -14.67 33.78
C THR A 682 2.01 -15.05 32.34
N GLN A 683 1.94 -16.35 32.02
CA GLN A 683 2.03 -16.83 30.65
C GLN A 683 0.64 -16.89 30.01
N ILE A 684 0.56 -16.47 28.75
CA ILE A 684 -0.63 -16.52 27.92
C ILE A 684 -0.30 -17.16 26.57
N LYS A 685 -1.28 -17.81 25.96
CA LYS A 685 -1.18 -18.40 24.61
C LYS A 685 -2.10 -17.67 23.66
N HIS A 686 -1.63 -17.41 22.46
CA HIS A 686 -2.39 -16.71 21.41
C HIS A 686 -1.84 -17.08 20.02
N GLY A 687 -2.63 -16.87 18.98
CA GLY A 687 -2.25 -17.18 17.60
C GLY A 687 -1.56 -16.02 16.87
N VAL A 688 -1.79 -14.78 17.30
CA VAL A 688 -1.32 -13.57 16.60
C VAL A 688 -1.03 -12.42 17.56
N VAL A 689 -0.15 -11.51 17.14
CA VAL A 689 0.25 -10.31 17.89
C VAL A 689 -0.07 -9.04 17.10
N ILE A 690 -0.67 -8.04 17.75
CA ILE A 690 -0.83 -6.68 17.22
C ILE A 690 -0.04 -5.70 18.07
N VAL A 691 0.89 -4.99 17.44
CA VAL A 691 1.71 -3.95 18.06
C VAL A 691 1.02 -2.59 17.93
N ALA A 692 0.65 -2.00 19.06
CA ALA A 692 -0.05 -0.71 19.17
C ALA A 692 0.54 0.18 20.28
N THR A 693 1.86 0.10 20.50
CA THR A 693 2.60 0.76 21.60
C THR A 693 2.54 2.29 21.61
N GLY A 694 2.01 2.90 20.55
CA GLY A 694 1.81 4.35 20.47
C GLY A 694 3.06 5.12 20.10
N GLY A 695 3.08 6.40 20.47
CA GLY A 695 4.19 7.32 20.26
C GLY A 695 4.24 8.33 21.41
N VAL A 696 5.33 9.07 21.53
CA VAL A 696 5.59 9.99 22.64
C VAL A 696 5.72 11.41 22.08
N GLU A 697 5.16 12.40 22.79
CA GLU A 697 5.39 13.81 22.46
C GLU A 697 6.87 14.14 22.65
N TYR A 698 7.49 14.80 21.67
CA TYR A 698 8.83 15.32 21.81
C TYR A 698 8.89 16.35 22.95
N THR A 699 9.86 16.21 23.85
CA THR A 699 10.13 17.23 24.86
C THR A 699 11.11 18.27 24.28
N PRO A 700 10.68 19.51 24.00
CA PRO A 700 11.55 20.50 23.38
C PRO A 700 12.76 20.83 24.22
N LYS A 701 13.92 21.01 23.57
CA LYS A 701 15.17 21.50 24.21
C LYS A 701 15.52 22.92 23.76
N GLU A 702 14.90 23.34 22.66
CA GLU A 702 15.00 24.64 22.01
C GLU A 702 13.98 25.67 22.57
N TYR A 703 14.09 26.91 22.09
CA TYR A 703 13.10 27.98 22.31
C TYR A 703 12.72 28.28 23.77
N ALA A 704 13.69 28.13 24.69
CA ALA A 704 13.51 28.39 26.13
C ALA A 704 12.42 27.54 26.81
N TYR A 705 12.07 26.38 26.24
CA TYR A 705 11.17 25.43 26.90
C TYR A 705 11.72 25.00 28.26
N GLY A 706 10.84 24.98 29.27
CA GLY A 706 11.21 24.70 30.67
C GLY A 706 12.00 25.82 31.37
N LYS A 707 12.39 26.89 30.66
CA LYS A 707 13.14 28.04 31.23
C LYS A 707 12.25 29.26 31.46
N HIS A 708 11.14 29.41 30.74
CA HIS A 708 10.22 30.53 30.87
C HIS A 708 8.75 30.05 30.96
N PRO A 709 7.93 30.58 31.90
CA PRO A 709 6.57 30.07 32.17
C PRO A 709 5.54 30.31 31.04
N GLY A 710 5.83 31.26 30.15
CA GLY A 710 5.05 31.54 28.94
C GLY A 710 5.36 30.62 27.76
N VAL A 711 6.35 29.74 27.86
CA VAL A 711 6.68 28.75 26.81
C VAL A 711 6.05 27.41 27.14
N MET A 712 5.29 26.83 26.21
CA MET A 712 4.54 25.59 26.45
C MET A 712 4.38 24.75 25.17
N THR A 713 3.97 23.49 25.29
CA THR A 713 3.58 22.66 24.13
C THR A 713 2.12 22.87 23.75
N GLN A 714 1.70 22.29 22.62
CA GLN A 714 0.29 22.32 22.19
C GLN A 714 -0.66 21.68 23.23
N PHE A 715 -0.31 20.53 23.82
CA PHE A 715 -1.15 19.92 24.86
C PHE A 715 -1.26 20.80 26.11
N GLN A 716 -0.17 21.45 26.52
CA GLN A 716 -0.19 22.38 27.65
C GLN A 716 -1.04 23.63 27.38
N LEU A 717 -1.04 24.13 26.14
CA LEU A 717 -1.96 25.19 25.72
C LEU A 717 -3.41 24.72 25.83
N GLU A 718 -3.72 23.52 25.33
CA GLU A 718 -5.07 22.95 25.39
C GLU A 718 -5.60 22.85 26.81
N ASP A 719 -4.80 22.35 27.75
CA ASP A 719 -5.16 22.28 29.18
C ASP A 719 -5.42 23.67 29.78
N LYS A 720 -4.59 24.66 29.44
CA LYS A 720 -4.79 26.05 29.90
C LYS A 720 -6.06 26.68 29.31
N LEU A 721 -6.31 26.51 28.01
CA LEU A 721 -7.53 27.00 27.37
C LEU A 721 -8.78 26.35 27.96
N HIS A 722 -8.73 25.04 28.21
CA HIS A 722 -9.83 24.30 28.82
C HIS A 722 -10.17 24.80 30.24
N THR A 723 -9.16 25.29 30.97
CA THR A 723 -9.32 25.89 32.31
C THR A 723 -9.59 27.40 32.30
N GLY A 724 -9.84 27.99 31.12
CA GLY A 724 -10.29 29.38 30.98
C GLY A 724 -9.20 30.40 30.67
N TYR A 725 -7.98 29.97 30.31
CA TYR A 725 -6.93 30.87 29.85
C TYR A 725 -7.35 31.59 28.56
N LYS A 726 -7.07 32.90 28.49
CA LYS A 726 -7.43 33.78 27.36
C LYS A 726 -6.22 34.65 26.99
N PRO A 727 -5.25 34.12 26.24
CA PRO A 727 -4.07 34.89 25.85
C PRO A 727 -4.43 36.06 24.93
N GLY A 728 -3.69 37.15 25.02
CA GLY A 728 -3.79 38.30 24.11
C GLY A 728 -2.96 38.06 22.84
N THR A 729 -1.69 37.65 22.99
CA THR A 729 -0.79 37.36 21.87
C THR A 729 -0.24 35.95 21.96
N VAL A 730 -0.41 35.15 20.91
CA VAL A 730 0.07 33.76 20.82
C VAL A 730 0.95 33.60 19.60
N VAL A 731 2.14 33.04 19.79
CA VAL A 731 3.01 32.59 18.69
C VAL A 731 3.16 31.09 18.77
N MET A 732 2.87 30.38 17.69
CA MET A 732 3.06 28.94 17.57
C MET A 732 4.22 28.63 16.62
N ILE A 733 5.22 27.86 17.05
CA ILE A 733 6.33 27.42 16.20
C ILE A 733 6.09 25.98 15.77
N GLN A 734 6.02 25.74 14.46
CA GLN A 734 5.87 24.41 13.88
C GLN A 734 7.20 23.64 13.81
N CYS A 735 7.11 22.34 13.56
CA CYS A 735 8.27 21.47 13.31
C CYS A 735 9.30 21.42 14.47
N VAL A 736 8.87 21.62 15.71
CA VAL A 736 9.74 21.50 16.89
C VAL A 736 9.99 20.01 17.15
N GLY A 737 11.26 19.56 17.09
CA GLY A 737 11.60 18.13 17.12
C GLY A 737 11.16 17.32 15.90
N SER A 738 10.98 17.93 14.72
CA SER A 738 10.66 17.22 13.47
C SER A 738 11.15 17.98 12.24
N ARG A 739 11.35 17.29 11.12
CA ARG A 739 11.93 17.88 9.89
C ARG A 739 13.22 18.65 10.20
N ASN A 740 14.10 18.00 10.94
CA ASN A 740 15.44 18.50 11.30
C ASN A 740 16.47 17.35 11.17
N GLU A 741 17.74 17.63 11.44
CA GLU A 741 18.83 16.64 11.27
C GLU A 741 18.67 15.38 12.12
N GLU A 742 18.13 15.48 13.35
CA GLU A 742 17.93 14.34 14.25
C GLU A 742 16.66 13.54 13.91
N HIS A 743 15.63 14.24 13.44
CA HIS A 743 14.31 13.72 13.13
C HIS A 743 13.87 14.26 11.76
N PRO A 744 14.32 13.65 10.64
CA PRO A 744 14.14 14.22 9.30
C PRO A 744 12.69 14.19 8.82
N ASN A 745 11.88 13.28 9.36
CA ASN A 745 10.50 13.08 8.91
C ASN A 745 9.48 13.97 9.65
N CYS A 746 8.33 14.17 8.99
CA CYS A 746 7.21 14.92 9.54
C CYS A 746 6.39 14.13 10.57
N SER A 747 5.99 14.83 11.63
CA SER A 747 5.11 14.28 12.66
C SER A 747 3.62 14.25 12.32
N ARG A 748 3.22 14.63 11.09
CA ARG A 748 1.87 14.54 10.48
C ARG A 748 0.70 15.28 11.18
N VAL A 749 0.70 15.43 12.50
CA VAL A 749 -0.42 15.94 13.32
C VAL A 749 -0.26 17.40 13.75
N CYS A 750 0.98 17.89 13.85
CA CYS A 750 1.31 19.17 14.48
C CYS A 750 0.72 20.40 13.76
N CYS A 751 0.62 20.39 12.43
CA CYS A 751 0.00 21.50 11.67
C CYS A 751 -1.50 21.60 11.92
N THR A 752 -2.20 20.46 11.89
CA THR A 752 -3.65 20.43 12.11
C THR A 752 -3.99 20.77 13.57
N GLY A 753 -3.21 20.25 14.53
CA GLY A 753 -3.34 20.58 15.95
C GLY A 753 -3.15 22.07 16.23
N ALA A 754 -2.11 22.69 15.68
CA ALA A 754 -1.84 24.13 15.84
C ALA A 754 -2.97 25.00 15.27
N VAL A 755 -3.46 24.67 14.06
CA VAL A 755 -4.59 25.38 13.43
C VAL A 755 -5.86 25.26 14.28
N ASN A 756 -6.16 24.06 14.79
CA ASN A 756 -7.31 23.84 15.67
C ASN A 756 -7.20 24.66 16.96
N ASN A 757 -6.03 24.64 17.60
CA ASN A 757 -5.81 25.38 18.84
C ASN A 757 -5.80 26.90 18.62
N ALA A 758 -5.34 27.38 17.46
CA ALA A 758 -5.47 28.79 17.08
C ALA A 758 -6.94 29.23 16.94
N LEU A 759 -7.80 28.38 16.36
CA LEU A 759 -9.24 28.62 16.31
C LEU A 759 -9.84 28.67 17.72
N LYS A 760 -9.40 27.80 18.64
CA LYS A 760 -9.84 27.80 20.05
C LYS A 760 -9.37 29.03 20.81
N VAL A 761 -8.15 29.52 20.54
CA VAL A 761 -7.68 30.82 21.06
C VAL A 761 -8.60 31.94 20.58
N LYS A 762 -8.90 32.01 19.28
CA LYS A 762 -9.83 33.02 18.73
C LYS A 762 -11.26 32.90 19.26
N GLU A 763 -11.71 31.70 19.61
CA GLU A 763 -13.00 31.49 20.30
C GLU A 763 -12.98 32.00 21.74
N ALA A 764 -11.89 31.77 22.47
CA ALA A 764 -11.73 32.21 23.86
C ALA A 764 -11.48 33.72 23.97
N ASN A 765 -10.74 34.30 23.01
CA ASN A 765 -10.46 35.72 22.87
C ASN A 765 -10.46 36.12 21.37
N PRO A 766 -11.58 36.66 20.85
CA PRO A 766 -11.67 37.07 19.43
C PRO A 766 -10.68 38.16 19.01
N ALA A 767 -10.20 38.96 19.96
CA ALA A 767 -9.23 40.03 19.72
C ALA A 767 -7.78 39.54 19.81
N ALA A 768 -7.53 38.25 20.09
CA ALA A 768 -6.18 37.74 20.23
C ALA A 768 -5.40 37.82 18.92
N ASP A 769 -4.15 38.25 18.98
CA ASP A 769 -3.20 38.17 17.88
C ASP A 769 -2.55 36.78 17.88
N VAL A 770 -2.75 36.01 16.82
CA VAL A 770 -2.27 34.63 16.74
C VAL A 770 -1.41 34.46 15.51
N TYR A 771 -0.17 34.02 15.72
CA TYR A 771 0.82 33.80 14.68
C TYR A 771 1.21 32.31 14.65
N ILE A 772 1.27 31.72 13.46
CA ILE A 772 1.80 30.37 13.25
C ILE A 772 3.02 30.48 12.35
N LEU A 773 4.20 30.16 12.91
CA LEU A 773 5.48 30.15 12.21
C LEU A 773 5.73 28.75 11.66
N TYR A 774 5.86 28.59 10.34
CA TYR A 774 5.86 27.27 9.68
C TYR A 774 6.84 27.13 8.52
N LYS A 775 7.22 25.89 8.17
CA LYS A 775 7.97 25.57 6.94
C LYS A 775 7.04 25.36 5.74
N ASP A 776 6.14 24.39 5.89
CA ASP A 776 5.07 24.03 4.95
C ASP A 776 3.81 23.72 5.76
N MET A 777 2.66 24.26 5.35
CA MET A 777 1.40 23.98 6.03
C MET A 777 0.82 22.66 5.53
N ARG A 778 0.80 21.64 6.39
CA ARG A 778 0.40 20.25 6.03
C ARG A 778 -0.99 19.88 6.54
N THR A 779 -1.98 20.75 6.30
CA THR A 779 -3.41 20.50 6.53
C THR A 779 -4.06 19.79 5.33
N TYR A 780 -3.66 18.55 5.06
CA TYR A 780 -4.07 17.78 3.88
C TYR A 780 -5.53 17.28 3.94
N GLY A 781 -6.08 16.88 2.78
CA GLY A 781 -7.47 16.44 2.69
C GLY A 781 -8.44 17.59 3.02
N PHE A 782 -9.53 17.24 3.72
CA PHE A 782 -10.52 18.20 4.20
C PHE A 782 -10.02 19.06 5.37
N LYS A 783 -8.84 18.76 5.94
CA LYS A 783 -8.25 19.57 7.01
C LYS A 783 -7.86 20.98 6.53
N GLU A 784 -7.79 21.19 5.21
CA GLU A 784 -7.58 22.50 4.59
C GLU A 784 -8.65 23.53 4.95
N ASP A 785 -9.86 23.08 5.26
CA ASP A 785 -10.95 23.97 5.67
C ASP A 785 -10.64 24.67 6.99
N TYR A 786 -10.03 23.96 7.95
CA TYR A 786 -9.64 24.55 9.23
C TYR A 786 -8.53 25.57 9.03
N TYR A 787 -7.59 25.30 8.10
CA TYR A 787 -6.53 26.26 7.78
C TYR A 787 -7.11 27.55 7.22
N ARG A 788 -8.05 27.46 6.28
CA ARG A 788 -8.76 28.63 5.75
C ARG A 788 -9.58 29.34 6.83
N ALA A 789 -10.34 28.60 7.62
CA ALA A 789 -11.14 29.19 8.70
C ALA A 789 -10.26 29.95 9.71
N ALA A 790 -9.06 29.45 10.01
CA ALA A 790 -8.10 30.17 10.86
C ALA A 790 -7.62 31.46 10.20
N ALA A 791 -7.25 31.42 8.92
CA ALA A 791 -6.87 32.62 8.17
C ALA A 791 -8.00 33.65 8.11
N ASP A 792 -9.24 33.22 7.85
CA ASP A 792 -10.44 34.09 7.80
C ASP A 792 -10.74 34.75 9.16
N ARG A 793 -10.35 34.12 10.28
CA ARG A 793 -10.42 34.68 11.64
C ARG A 793 -9.19 35.52 12.03
N GLY A 794 -8.33 35.87 11.08
CA GLY A 794 -7.17 36.72 11.30
C GLY A 794 -6.04 36.04 12.06
N VAL A 795 -5.85 34.73 11.89
CA VAL A 795 -4.60 34.05 12.27
C VAL A 795 -3.56 34.34 11.19
N ILE A 796 -2.38 34.80 11.59
CA ILE A 796 -1.29 35.19 10.69
C ILE A 796 -0.33 34.00 10.53
N PHE A 797 0.02 33.67 9.29
CA PHE A 797 0.90 32.55 8.97
C PHE A 797 2.20 33.06 8.36
N ILE A 798 3.31 32.91 9.08
CA ILE A 798 4.63 33.37 8.64
C ILE A 798 5.49 32.16 8.31
N ARG A 799 5.93 32.07 7.06
CA ARG A 799 6.79 30.98 6.62
C ARG A 799 8.25 31.25 7.00
N TYR A 800 8.97 30.23 7.43
CA TYR A 800 10.42 30.23 7.62
C TYR A 800 11.08 29.02 6.95
N ASP A 801 12.39 29.09 6.72
CA ASP A 801 13.20 27.99 6.19
C ASP A 801 14.33 27.60 7.17
N ASP A 802 15.11 26.59 6.84
CA ASP A 802 16.16 26.10 7.74
C ASP A 802 17.33 27.08 7.92
N ALA A 803 17.55 28.01 6.98
CA ALA A 803 18.55 29.05 7.10
C ALA A 803 18.07 30.23 7.97
N HIS A 804 16.75 30.46 8.03
CA HIS A 804 16.12 31.60 8.72
C HIS A 804 15.13 31.15 9.80
N LYS A 805 15.57 30.31 10.74
CA LYS A 805 14.72 29.83 11.84
C LYS A 805 14.30 30.98 12.79
N PRO A 806 13.11 30.92 13.40
CA PRO A 806 12.70 31.89 14.42
C PRO A 806 13.69 31.90 15.58
N GLU A 807 13.95 33.08 16.14
CA GLU A 807 14.81 33.27 17.30
C GLU A 807 13.97 33.70 18.50
N VAL A 808 14.28 33.16 19.68
CA VAL A 808 13.50 33.39 20.91
C VAL A 808 14.40 33.94 21.99
N THR A 809 14.02 35.07 22.57
CA THR A 809 14.65 35.66 23.76
C THR A 809 13.68 35.59 24.94
N ALA A 810 14.19 35.19 26.11
CA ALA A 810 13.40 34.95 27.32
C ALA A 810 13.95 35.66 28.57
N ASP A 811 14.90 36.60 28.41
CA ASP A 811 15.43 37.43 29.50
C ASP A 811 14.46 38.59 29.81
N GLY A 812 13.33 38.27 30.43
CA GLY A 812 12.24 39.22 30.69
C GLY A 812 10.97 38.85 29.92
N ALA A 813 10.36 39.81 29.22
CA ALA A 813 9.22 39.52 28.33
C ALA A 813 9.67 38.65 27.14
N LEU A 814 8.84 37.69 26.73
CA LEU A 814 9.13 36.86 25.57
C LEU A 814 9.20 37.71 24.30
N LYS A 815 10.21 37.44 23.47
CA LYS A 815 10.34 38.04 22.14
C LYS A 815 10.65 36.95 21.13
N VAL A 816 9.91 36.94 20.03
CA VAL A 816 10.13 36.05 18.89
C VAL A 816 10.49 36.91 17.68
N ARG A 817 11.70 36.73 17.17
CA ARG A 817 12.18 37.38 15.94
C ARG A 817 12.10 36.40 14.78
N VAL A 818 11.44 36.79 13.70
CA VAL A 818 11.30 35.97 12.49
C VAL A 818 11.34 36.85 11.24
N LEU A 819 11.98 36.37 10.17
CA LEU A 819 11.95 37.01 8.87
C LEU A 819 10.58 36.77 8.21
N ASP A 820 9.82 37.83 7.97
CA ASP A 820 8.57 37.73 7.23
C ASP A 820 8.88 37.75 5.72
N PRO A 821 8.53 36.70 4.96
CA PRO A 821 8.89 36.62 3.54
C PRO A 821 8.08 37.59 2.65
N VAL A 822 6.95 38.11 3.12
CA VAL A 822 6.12 39.08 2.41
C VAL A 822 6.67 40.49 2.62
N LEU A 823 6.99 40.84 3.87
CA LEU A 823 7.58 42.16 4.20
C LEU A 823 9.08 42.24 3.86
N ARG A 824 9.75 41.09 3.78
CA ARG A 824 11.21 40.94 3.63
C ARG A 824 12.00 41.62 4.76
N GLU A 825 11.43 41.67 5.95
CA GLU A 825 12.03 42.27 7.13
C GLU A 825 11.85 41.38 8.36
N ASN A 826 12.71 41.56 9.36
CA ASN A 826 12.55 40.87 10.63
C ASN A 826 11.43 41.50 11.43
N VAL A 827 10.40 40.72 11.74
CA VAL A 827 9.32 41.09 12.65
C VAL A 827 9.66 40.58 14.04
N ILE A 828 9.43 41.43 15.06
CA ILE A 828 9.55 41.07 16.47
C ILE A 828 8.15 41.02 17.06
N ILE A 829 7.78 39.86 17.61
CA ILE A 829 6.49 39.62 18.24
C ILE A 829 6.74 39.39 19.73
N GLU A 830 5.94 40.02 20.59
CA GLU A 830 6.01 39.86 22.06
C GLU A 830 4.81 39.03 22.55
N PRO A 831 4.90 37.68 22.58
CA PRO A 831 3.76 36.83 22.93
C PRO A 831 3.56 36.68 24.45
N ASP A 832 2.29 36.58 24.86
CA ASP A 832 1.91 36.08 26.19
C ASP A 832 2.16 34.57 26.29
N ALA A 833 1.97 33.86 25.17
CA ALA A 833 2.18 32.43 25.05
C ALA A 833 2.99 32.09 23.80
N LEU A 834 4.18 31.53 24.01
CA LEU A 834 4.96 30.86 22.96
C LEU A 834 4.67 29.36 23.00
N VAL A 835 4.07 28.85 21.93
CA VAL A 835 3.56 27.49 21.86
C VAL A 835 4.41 26.69 20.88
N LEU A 836 4.99 25.60 21.35
CA LEU A 836 5.86 24.73 20.57
C LEU A 836 5.05 23.53 20.07
N SER A 837 4.89 23.43 18.76
CA SER A 837 4.22 22.29 18.12
C SER A 837 5.17 21.10 18.02
N ALA A 838 5.36 20.46 19.18
CA ALA A 838 6.25 19.32 19.38
C ALA A 838 5.90 18.13 18.48
N GLY A 839 6.95 17.45 17.99
CA GLY A 839 6.86 16.24 17.20
C GLY A 839 6.37 15.02 17.95
N VAL A 840 6.23 13.91 17.23
CA VAL A 840 5.89 12.58 17.74
C VAL A 840 7.10 11.68 17.54
N LEU A 841 7.62 11.14 18.63
CA LEU A 841 8.72 10.18 18.68
C LEU A 841 8.21 8.75 18.88
N PRO A 842 9.00 7.73 18.49
CA PRO A 842 8.68 6.33 18.83
C PRO A 842 8.72 6.11 20.35
N ALA A 843 7.99 5.09 20.82
CA ALA A 843 8.08 4.68 22.21
C ALA A 843 9.47 4.06 22.50
N ALA A 844 10.04 4.36 23.68
CA ALA A 844 11.41 3.97 24.03
C ALA A 844 11.62 2.45 24.12
N ASP A 845 10.56 1.71 24.43
CA ASP A 845 10.51 0.26 24.53
C ASP A 845 10.37 -0.46 23.18
N ASN A 846 10.14 0.26 22.07
CA ASN A 846 9.99 -0.32 20.74
C ASN A 846 11.17 -1.23 20.37
N ARG A 847 12.42 -0.84 20.64
CA ARG A 847 13.60 -1.67 20.32
C ARG A 847 13.60 -2.99 21.07
N LYS A 848 13.20 -2.97 22.34
CA LYS A 848 13.13 -4.16 23.19
C LYS A 848 12.05 -5.11 22.68
N LEU A 849 10.84 -4.59 22.43
CA LEU A 849 9.73 -5.37 21.89
C LEU A 849 10.01 -5.91 20.47
N ALA A 850 10.64 -5.10 19.61
CA ALA A 850 11.05 -5.51 18.28
C ALA A 850 12.02 -6.70 18.31
N GLY A 851 12.96 -6.71 19.26
CA GLY A 851 13.87 -7.84 19.48
C GLY A 851 13.14 -9.12 19.87
N MET A 852 12.15 -9.03 20.77
CA MET A 852 11.34 -10.19 21.19
C MET A 852 10.50 -10.75 20.04
N LEU A 853 9.88 -9.88 19.25
CA LEU A 853 9.05 -10.26 18.11
C LEU A 853 9.85 -10.58 16.85
N LYS A 854 11.18 -10.38 16.87
CA LYS A 854 12.09 -10.53 15.72
C LYS A 854 11.63 -9.71 14.50
N VAL A 855 11.17 -8.47 14.73
CA VAL A 855 10.67 -7.55 13.68
C VAL A 855 11.57 -6.33 13.51
N PRO A 856 11.65 -5.74 12.31
CA PRO A 856 12.51 -4.59 12.05
C PRO A 856 11.93 -3.28 12.59
N ILE A 857 12.84 -2.33 12.86
CA ILE A 857 12.53 -0.92 13.13
C ILE A 857 13.15 -0.05 12.03
N SER A 858 12.51 1.07 11.71
CA SER A 858 13.05 2.06 10.80
C SER A 858 14.22 2.82 11.43
N LYS A 859 14.94 3.59 10.60
CA LYS A 859 16.01 4.49 11.07
C LYS A 859 15.53 5.50 12.12
N ASP A 860 14.26 5.87 12.08
CA ASP A 860 13.62 6.81 13.01
C ASP A 860 13.12 6.13 14.30
N GLY A 861 13.30 4.82 14.45
CA GLY A 861 12.92 4.04 15.64
C GLY A 861 11.45 3.62 15.74
N PHE A 862 10.64 3.91 14.72
CA PHE A 862 9.30 3.32 14.57
C PHE A 862 9.38 1.89 14.03
N PHE A 863 8.32 1.11 14.15
CA PHE A 863 8.27 -0.23 13.55
C PHE A 863 8.23 -0.16 12.02
N LEU A 864 8.93 -1.07 11.34
CA LEU A 864 8.96 -1.16 9.88
C LEU A 864 8.03 -2.29 9.40
N GLU A 865 7.07 -1.93 8.58
CA GLU A 865 6.10 -2.81 7.94
C GLU A 865 6.75 -3.73 6.89
N ALA A 866 6.06 -4.79 6.49
CA ALA A 866 6.53 -5.74 5.47
C ALA A 866 6.70 -5.10 4.10
N HIS A 867 5.79 -4.19 3.71
CA HIS A 867 5.87 -3.43 2.47
C HIS A 867 4.98 -2.18 2.54
N MET A 868 5.57 -0.99 2.30
CA MET A 868 4.88 0.31 2.48
C MET A 868 3.53 0.41 1.75
N LYS A 869 3.45 -0.08 0.51
CA LYS A 869 2.22 -0.03 -0.31
C LYS A 869 1.26 -1.20 -0.09
N LEU A 870 1.74 -2.44 -0.14
CA LEU A 870 0.87 -3.62 -0.21
C LEU A 870 0.52 -4.22 1.14
N ARG A 871 1.43 -4.11 2.12
CA ARG A 871 1.32 -4.72 3.44
C ARG A 871 1.67 -3.70 4.53
N PRO A 872 0.96 -2.54 4.60
CA PRO A 872 1.25 -1.48 5.57
C PRO A 872 0.85 -1.83 7.02
N LEU A 873 0.30 -3.02 7.24
CA LEU A 873 -0.26 -3.49 8.51
C LEU A 873 0.46 -4.74 9.04
N ASP A 874 1.25 -5.40 8.19
CA ASP A 874 1.88 -6.68 8.49
C ASP A 874 3.38 -6.46 8.75
N PHE A 875 3.99 -7.30 9.57
CA PHE A 875 5.43 -7.49 9.54
C PHE A 875 5.82 -8.61 8.55
N ALA A 876 7.12 -8.69 8.24
CA ALA A 876 7.66 -9.84 7.50
C ALA A 876 7.52 -11.13 8.33
N THR A 877 7.59 -11.03 9.66
CA THR A 877 7.23 -12.09 10.59
C THR A 877 5.73 -12.34 10.55
N GLU A 878 5.33 -13.54 10.12
CA GLU A 878 3.92 -13.93 10.03
C GLU A 878 3.23 -13.95 11.39
N GLY A 879 1.93 -13.64 11.41
CA GLY A 879 1.14 -13.55 12.64
C GLY A 879 1.43 -12.32 13.50
N VAL A 880 2.32 -11.42 13.08
CA VAL A 880 2.61 -10.16 13.78
C VAL A 880 2.19 -8.99 12.91
N TYR A 881 1.40 -8.07 13.48
CA TYR A 881 0.81 -6.91 12.82
C TYR A 881 1.11 -5.64 13.59
N LEU A 882 0.92 -4.48 12.95
CA LEU A 882 1.12 -3.17 13.58
C LEU A 882 0.03 -2.16 13.22
N CYS A 883 -0.26 -1.26 14.16
CA CYS A 883 -1.19 -0.16 13.93
C CYS A 883 -0.88 1.10 14.75
N GLY A 884 -1.49 2.21 14.32
CA GLY A 884 -1.44 3.47 15.05
C GLY A 884 -0.08 4.17 15.00
N LEU A 885 0.24 4.86 16.08
CA LEU A 885 1.50 5.61 16.20
C LEU A 885 2.74 4.71 16.32
N ALA A 886 2.58 3.41 16.67
CA ALA A 886 3.68 2.46 16.67
C ALA A 886 4.31 2.29 15.27
N HIS A 887 3.47 2.40 14.23
CA HIS A 887 3.90 2.39 12.83
C HIS A 887 4.56 3.73 12.40
N GLY A 888 4.12 4.84 12.98
CA GLY A 888 4.56 6.19 12.64
C GLY A 888 3.47 7.24 12.90
N PRO A 889 3.81 8.55 12.94
CA PRO A 889 2.88 9.62 13.29
C PRO A 889 1.64 9.66 12.39
N LYS A 890 0.43 9.74 12.97
CA LYS A 890 -0.89 9.68 12.29
C LYS A 890 -2.00 10.37 13.10
N THR A 891 -3.07 10.75 12.41
CA THR A 891 -4.29 11.31 13.02
C THR A 891 -5.21 10.22 13.58
N ILE A 892 -6.19 10.59 14.42
CA ILE A 892 -7.04 9.63 15.15
C ILE A 892 -7.83 8.72 14.19
N ASP A 893 -8.41 9.28 13.14
CA ASP A 893 -9.14 8.56 12.09
C ASP A 893 -8.24 7.54 11.36
N GLU A 894 -7.01 7.93 11.06
CA GLU A 894 -6.00 7.05 10.45
C GLU A 894 -5.59 5.94 11.44
N CYS A 895 -5.43 6.26 12.73
CA CYS A 895 -5.13 5.30 13.79
C CYS A 895 -6.24 4.26 13.99
N ILE A 896 -7.52 4.67 13.93
CA ILE A 896 -8.69 3.78 14.03
C ILE A 896 -8.82 2.91 12.78
N SER A 897 -8.64 3.50 11.60
CA SER A 897 -8.66 2.76 10.33
C SER A 897 -7.57 1.70 10.28
N GLN A 898 -6.34 2.05 10.66
CA GLN A 898 -5.21 1.13 10.69
C GLN A 898 -5.39 0.02 11.74
N ALA A 899 -5.98 0.34 12.90
CA ALA A 899 -6.26 -0.65 13.94
C ALA A 899 -7.31 -1.68 13.50
N SER A 900 -8.40 -1.21 12.87
CA SER A 900 -9.41 -2.09 12.29
C SER A 900 -8.81 -2.95 11.18
N GLY A 901 -7.90 -2.38 10.37
CA GLY A 901 -7.17 -3.12 9.36
C GLY A 901 -6.27 -4.21 9.94
N ALA A 902 -5.48 -3.90 10.97
CA ALA A 902 -4.63 -4.88 11.64
C ALA A 902 -5.45 -6.03 12.24
N ALA A 903 -6.62 -5.72 12.82
CA ALA A 903 -7.58 -6.73 13.25
C ALA A 903 -8.06 -7.60 12.08
N SER A 904 -8.42 -7.01 10.94
CA SER A 904 -8.81 -7.78 9.74
C SER A 904 -7.71 -8.72 9.27
N ARG A 905 -6.45 -8.27 9.25
CA ARG A 905 -5.29 -9.07 8.84
C ARG A 905 -4.99 -10.19 9.84
N ALA A 906 -5.16 -9.93 11.14
CA ALA A 906 -5.09 -10.96 12.17
C ALA A 906 -6.18 -12.03 12.03
N LEU A 907 -7.39 -11.61 11.65
CA LEU A 907 -8.53 -12.50 11.47
C LEU A 907 -8.42 -13.42 10.26
N THR A 908 -7.58 -13.10 9.25
CA THR A 908 -7.28 -14.05 8.16
C THR A 908 -6.50 -15.27 8.64
N ILE A 909 -5.97 -15.24 9.87
CA ILE A 909 -5.32 -16.39 10.53
C ILE A 909 -6.25 -16.98 11.57
N LEU A 910 -6.77 -16.16 12.48
CA LEU A 910 -7.59 -16.63 13.60
C LEU A 910 -8.89 -17.32 13.15
N SER A 911 -9.40 -17.01 11.95
CA SER A 911 -10.61 -17.64 11.43
C SER A 911 -10.45 -19.07 10.95
N HIS A 912 -9.22 -19.60 10.92
CA HIS A 912 -8.93 -20.97 10.51
C HIS A 912 -8.51 -21.79 11.72
N ASP A 913 -8.99 -23.03 11.80
CA ASP A 913 -8.55 -23.97 12.85
C ASP A 913 -7.11 -24.45 12.63
N GLU A 914 -6.65 -24.46 11.38
CA GLU A 914 -5.33 -24.90 10.97
C GLU A 914 -4.77 -23.99 9.86
N ILE A 915 -3.46 -23.79 9.84
CA ILE A 915 -2.72 -23.12 8.76
C ILE A 915 -1.61 -24.03 8.23
N GLU A 916 -1.26 -23.87 6.95
CA GLU A 916 -0.14 -24.61 6.35
C GLU A 916 1.20 -23.92 6.70
N ALA A 917 2.14 -24.67 7.28
CA ALA A 917 3.52 -24.25 7.51
C ALA A 917 4.36 -24.31 6.22
N GLU A 918 5.49 -23.60 6.20
CA GLU A 918 6.50 -23.78 5.16
C GLU A 918 7.09 -25.20 5.20
N GLY A 919 7.14 -25.88 4.06
CA GLY A 919 7.71 -27.23 3.89
C GLY A 919 9.23 -27.25 3.68
N ALA A 920 9.84 -26.10 3.39
CA ALA A 920 11.31 -25.95 3.29
C ALA A 920 11.97 -25.90 4.68
N ILE A 921 11.87 -27.00 5.42
CA ILE A 921 12.39 -27.15 6.78
C ILE A 921 13.62 -28.07 6.83
N ALA A 922 14.27 -28.10 8.01
CA ALA A 922 15.36 -29.01 8.26
C ALA A 922 14.85 -30.45 8.50
N SER A 923 15.61 -31.44 8.03
CA SER A 923 15.42 -32.86 8.31
C SER A 923 16.73 -33.51 8.73
N VAL A 924 16.68 -34.55 9.57
CA VAL A 924 17.87 -35.27 10.05
C VAL A 924 17.87 -36.69 9.48
N ASP A 925 18.97 -37.07 8.83
CA ASP A 925 19.31 -38.46 8.58
C ASP A 925 19.80 -39.11 9.88
N GLU A 926 18.95 -39.95 10.48
CA GLU A 926 19.24 -40.61 11.75
C GLU A 926 20.49 -41.52 11.66
N ASP A 927 20.75 -42.15 10.51
CA ASP A 927 21.87 -43.07 10.33
C ASP A 927 23.22 -42.33 10.26
N ALA A 928 23.22 -41.13 9.69
CA ALA A 928 24.38 -40.24 9.65
C ALA A 928 24.54 -39.39 10.93
N CYS A 929 23.51 -39.29 11.77
CA CYS A 929 23.54 -38.46 12.97
C CYS A 929 24.41 -39.10 14.07
N SER A 930 25.41 -38.34 14.54
CA SER A 930 26.29 -38.76 15.63
C SER A 930 25.78 -38.40 17.03
N GLY A 931 24.66 -37.67 17.14
CA GLY A 931 24.11 -37.25 18.42
C GLY A 931 24.90 -36.15 19.13
N CYS A 932 25.75 -35.39 18.43
CA CYS A 932 26.68 -34.42 19.02
C CYS A 932 26.04 -33.17 19.64
N GLN A 933 24.73 -32.95 19.45
CA GLN A 933 23.93 -31.84 19.99
C GLN A 933 24.30 -30.43 19.50
N MET A 934 25.27 -30.27 18.60
CA MET A 934 25.66 -28.96 18.08
C MET A 934 24.49 -28.25 17.39
N CYS A 935 23.68 -29.00 16.63
CA CYS A 935 22.49 -28.48 15.96
C CYS A 935 21.43 -27.96 16.94
N ALA A 936 21.21 -28.65 18.06
CA ALA A 936 20.29 -28.21 19.11
C ALA A 936 20.77 -26.91 19.76
N ALA A 937 22.09 -26.78 19.99
CA ALA A 937 22.67 -25.59 20.63
C ALA A 937 22.58 -24.32 19.77
N VAL A 938 22.57 -24.43 18.44
CA VAL A 938 22.51 -23.27 17.51
C VAL A 938 21.11 -22.95 17.02
N CYS A 939 20.09 -23.72 17.42
CA CYS A 939 18.72 -23.49 16.97
C CYS A 939 18.01 -22.43 17.82
N GLU A 940 17.98 -21.19 17.32
CA GLU A 940 17.27 -20.04 17.94
C GLU A 940 15.74 -20.22 18.08
N PHE A 941 15.19 -21.24 17.42
CA PHE A 941 13.76 -21.56 17.49
C PHE A 941 13.49 -22.77 18.39
N LYS A 942 14.52 -23.40 18.96
CA LYS A 942 14.42 -24.65 19.73
C LYS A 942 13.67 -25.75 18.98
N ALA A 943 13.81 -25.77 17.65
CA ALA A 943 13.16 -26.72 16.77
C ALA A 943 13.90 -28.07 16.68
N ILE A 944 14.96 -28.28 17.47
CA ILE A 944 15.74 -29.52 17.47
C ILE A 944 15.77 -30.08 18.88
N GLU A 945 15.32 -31.33 19.01
CA GLU A 945 15.38 -32.09 20.24
C GLU A 945 16.28 -33.32 20.10
N MET A 946 16.75 -33.83 21.25
CA MET A 946 17.58 -35.02 21.28
C MET A 946 16.73 -36.22 21.69
N VAL A 947 16.53 -37.15 20.76
CA VAL A 947 15.69 -38.33 20.97
C VAL A 947 16.57 -39.57 21.10
N LYS A 948 16.32 -40.39 22.12
CA LYS A 948 17.02 -41.65 22.31
C LYS A 948 16.27 -42.78 21.60
N LYS A 949 16.95 -43.46 20.66
CA LYS A 949 16.39 -44.60 19.90
C LYS A 949 17.38 -45.77 19.98
N GLY A 950 17.04 -46.78 20.77
CA GLY A 950 17.97 -47.85 21.13
C GLY A 950 19.15 -47.33 21.98
N ASP A 951 20.37 -47.69 21.57
CA ASP A 951 21.62 -47.30 22.26
C ASP A 951 22.20 -45.97 21.78
N LYS A 952 21.57 -45.31 20.79
CA LYS A 952 22.04 -44.05 20.20
C LYS A 952 21.05 -42.92 20.46
N THR A 953 21.60 -41.71 20.58
CA THR A 953 20.83 -40.46 20.68
C THR A 953 20.95 -39.74 19.34
N HIS A 954 19.81 -39.38 18.75
CA HIS A 954 19.74 -38.70 17.46
C HIS A 954 19.11 -37.32 17.65
N SER A 955 19.43 -36.41 16.73
CA SER A 955 18.71 -35.14 16.65
C SER A 955 17.40 -35.37 15.91
N HIS A 956 16.32 -34.76 16.37
CA HIS A 956 15.01 -34.79 15.72
C HIS A 956 14.54 -33.34 15.53
N VAL A 957 14.00 -33.04 14.35
CA VAL A 957 13.47 -31.71 14.05
C VAL A 957 11.98 -31.69 14.34
N ILE A 958 11.56 -30.74 15.17
CA ILE A 958 10.15 -30.43 15.42
C ILE A 958 9.66 -29.58 14.24
N SER A 959 9.05 -30.24 13.25
CA SER A 959 8.69 -29.64 11.95
C SER A 959 7.85 -28.38 12.07
N GLU A 960 6.93 -28.32 13.02
CA GLU A 960 5.99 -27.20 13.23
C GLU A 960 6.71 -25.91 13.66
N VAL A 961 7.85 -26.05 14.33
CA VAL A 961 8.63 -24.93 14.89
C VAL A 961 9.74 -24.50 13.92
N CYS A 962 10.22 -25.42 13.08
CA CYS A 962 11.35 -25.16 12.19
C CYS A 962 11.04 -24.05 11.17
N LYS A 963 11.91 -23.04 11.10
CA LYS A 963 11.80 -21.92 10.16
C LYS A 963 12.71 -22.04 8.94
N GLY A 964 13.32 -23.21 8.73
CA GLY A 964 14.14 -23.47 7.54
C GLY A 964 15.40 -22.60 7.41
N CYS A 965 15.90 -21.99 8.50
CA CYS A 965 17.00 -21.01 8.42
C CYS A 965 18.37 -21.60 8.00
N GLY A 966 18.53 -22.93 8.01
CA GLY A 966 19.75 -23.61 7.57
C GLY A 966 20.93 -23.58 8.54
N VAL A 967 20.85 -22.86 9.66
CA VAL A 967 21.96 -22.74 10.62
C VAL A 967 22.39 -24.11 11.17
N CYS A 968 21.44 -24.98 11.50
CA CYS A 968 21.72 -26.33 12.01
C CYS A 968 22.37 -27.24 10.94
N ALA A 969 21.91 -27.15 9.68
CA ALA A 969 22.49 -27.89 8.55
C ALA A 969 23.94 -27.47 8.31
N ALA A 970 24.19 -26.16 8.22
CA ALA A 970 25.53 -25.60 8.04
C ALA A 970 26.49 -25.92 9.21
N THR A 971 25.96 -26.16 10.41
CA THR A 971 26.75 -26.49 11.60
C THR A 971 27.02 -27.99 11.72
N CYS A 972 26.24 -28.85 11.06
CA CYS A 972 26.26 -30.29 11.26
C CYS A 972 27.58 -30.91 10.75
N PRO A 973 28.48 -31.39 11.62
CA PRO A 973 29.79 -31.86 11.18
C PRO A 973 29.73 -33.19 10.42
N SER A 974 28.68 -33.98 10.61
CA SER A 974 28.48 -35.25 9.89
C SER A 974 27.69 -35.08 8.59
N GLY A 975 27.23 -33.87 8.25
CA GLY A 975 26.34 -33.65 7.11
C GLY A 975 24.97 -34.31 7.23
N ALA A 976 24.59 -34.79 8.42
CA ALA A 976 23.34 -35.51 8.66
C ALA A 976 22.09 -34.61 8.63
N ILE A 977 22.22 -33.29 8.58
CA ILE A 977 21.08 -32.37 8.55
C ILE A 977 21.07 -31.66 7.21
N THR A 978 19.93 -31.71 6.53
CA THR A 978 19.65 -31.01 5.28
C THR A 978 18.45 -30.09 5.47
N VAL A 979 18.34 -29.05 4.65
CA VAL A 979 17.12 -28.23 4.55
C VAL A 979 16.50 -28.47 3.18
N GLY A 980 15.23 -28.86 3.16
CA GLY A 980 14.49 -29.01 1.91
C GLY A 980 14.54 -27.72 1.11
N HIS A 981 14.71 -27.82 -0.22
CA HIS A 981 14.83 -26.69 -1.14
C HIS A 981 16.16 -25.89 -1.05
N PHE A 982 17.04 -26.22 -0.09
CA PHE A 982 18.36 -25.64 0.10
C PHE A 982 19.40 -26.70 0.53
N THR A 983 19.34 -27.90 -0.06
CA THR A 983 20.29 -28.99 0.20
C THR A 983 21.69 -28.63 -0.32
N ASP A 984 22.73 -29.26 0.25
CA ASP A 984 24.12 -29.03 -0.20
C ASP A 984 24.28 -29.30 -1.69
N LEU A 985 23.62 -30.33 -2.22
CA LEU A 985 23.65 -30.65 -3.65
C LEU A 985 23.02 -29.55 -4.51
N GLU A 986 21.85 -29.05 -4.10
CA GLU A 986 21.16 -27.94 -4.76
C GLU A 986 22.03 -26.67 -4.80
N ILE A 987 22.58 -26.27 -3.65
CA ILE A 987 23.43 -25.07 -3.53
C ILE A 987 24.74 -25.23 -4.30
N LEU A 988 25.44 -26.35 -4.14
CA LEU A 988 26.70 -26.58 -4.85
C LEU A 988 26.50 -26.70 -6.36
N SER A 989 25.37 -27.24 -6.82
CA SER A 989 25.01 -27.25 -8.25
C SER A 989 24.87 -25.82 -8.78
N GLN A 990 24.17 -24.96 -8.03
CA GLN A 990 24.01 -23.55 -8.37
C GLN A 990 25.36 -22.81 -8.43
N VAL A 991 26.26 -23.05 -7.46
CA VAL A 991 27.60 -22.46 -7.43
C VAL A 991 28.46 -22.95 -8.59
N LYS A 992 28.46 -24.26 -8.88
CA LYS A 992 29.20 -24.83 -10.02
C LYS A 992 28.72 -24.22 -11.34
N ALA A 993 27.40 -24.15 -11.54
CA ALA A 993 26.80 -23.50 -12.70
C ALA A 993 27.19 -22.02 -12.84
N ALA A 994 27.41 -21.30 -11.74
CA ALA A 994 27.91 -19.92 -11.78
C ALA A 994 29.38 -19.84 -12.23
N LEU A 995 30.20 -20.83 -11.87
CA LEU A 995 31.64 -20.87 -12.14
C LEU A 995 32.02 -21.56 -13.46
N GLU A 996 31.09 -22.29 -14.08
CA GLU A 996 31.31 -22.95 -15.36
C GLU A 996 31.69 -21.94 -16.46
N ALA A 997 32.84 -22.19 -17.08
CA ALA A 997 33.31 -21.42 -18.22
C ALA A 997 32.28 -21.53 -19.36
N ARG A 998 31.93 -20.38 -19.94
CA ARG A 998 31.05 -20.35 -21.11
C ARG A 998 31.73 -21.07 -22.27
N GLN A 999 31.04 -22.06 -22.85
CA GLN A 999 31.46 -22.71 -24.09
C GLN A 999 31.08 -21.87 -25.30
#